data_AF-A0A1Y4UTH9-F1
#
_entry.id   AF-A0A1Y4UTH9-F1
#
_cell.length_a   1.000
_cell.length_b   1.000
_cell.length_c   1.000
_cell.angle_alpha   90.00
_cell.angle_beta   90.00
_cell.angle_gamma   90.00
#
_symmetry.space_group_name_H-M   'P 1'
#
loop_
_entity.id
_entity.type
_entity.pdbx_description
1 polymer ?
#
loop_
_entity_poly.entity_id
_entity_poly.type
_entity_poly.pdbx_seq_one_letter_code
_entity_poly.pdbx_strand_id
1 'polypeptide(L)'
;MVKSNKEEFQMRNLKRTLSLALAAVMLMGMMVVGAGAASKDFTDASEIKNVEAVDVMVALGILEGGDKGDFQPNSILTREQAAKIICYMLLGEDSAEKLSTNSAVFNDVAADRWSAPYIGYCVNLGILAGDGQGNFFPEGKLTGAAFAKMLLVALGYDPAIEEYVGNSWTINVAADAIEAGISPKGVVLTDELSRQDAAQMAFQTLTATVVKYDNKGTTVIGSDGMQVIVGASSASAVANTTSNYDNTKATDNVMQFCEKYFSDLTKESATADDFGRPADYAWELKSNEVYTASAAPVATFNKAASADDVAAALKGYKLVNDQNTAGENDDVTYKVDNSNKITTSGTALTNATSGKILDHNTYDGTSTNYAISTNAANQTVAARLAEYTQNGRLVEFYANSDKEITAIVCVQYGVTQVTKVTTNKDGDVSYQLKNVGTYTAYANEDKTDEIILNGEVAKDDIVTYVTRDGQTYVYPTTKVVGAQSAFNEDKETITVSGTTYDVSTFSYDKLNNQQVDVDGTANNFPNSSDDANYYVDQFGLVVYSDAVASETKYTVINAIAKVNGLSDSIEAELIFADGSREVVTVKSVKDESGTDKTGSVETTSNGTEAAKLAGIVYTYTVKDGKYELTAVPTSGGKSVAKEPVSNATVTEKGNPDVNLATDITTNNSTVFVVKYKSGSDTLYATYTGFKAVPTITAGSTGVTVDYAKNGSGTVEFVYIDATAAGNNLTSNSEQGDIVYITSTKYTTALVDDNTVYYYNAIINGEKGTLATDSTNDSAASALAVGLYKVTAVNDDNVATSIVKQATAAGSGDDFYAYTTLTGSKDAKDGVVVINNTTYTYDGSETVYVIDADGNVTEGTVDGLDIGTNTADYKAIYVKEVDNTTTAKEINTIYVVMK
;
A
#
# COMPACT_ATOMS: atom_id res chain seq x y z
N MET A 1 53.89 21.82 26.83
CA MET A 1 53.05 22.18 25.66
C MET A 1 52.37 20.92 25.18
N VAL A 2 51.12 20.69 25.60
CA VAL A 2 50.24 19.67 25.04
C VAL A 2 48.89 20.34 24.84
N LYS A 3 48.52 20.64 23.59
CA LYS A 3 47.16 20.89 23.10
C LYS A 3 47.26 21.22 21.61
N SER A 4 47.12 20.21 20.76
CA SER A 4 46.62 20.33 19.39
C SER A 4 46.47 18.91 18.87
N ASN A 5 45.23 18.44 18.77
CA ASN A 5 44.79 17.21 18.07
C ASN A 5 43.30 16.94 18.38
N LYS A 6 42.77 17.50 19.49
CA LYS A 6 41.34 17.38 19.83
C LYS A 6 40.45 18.38 19.07
N GLU A 7 40.99 19.55 18.69
CA GLU A 7 40.24 20.60 17.98
C GLU A 7 40.16 20.37 16.45
N GLU A 8 41.18 19.77 15.83
CA GLU A 8 41.13 19.40 14.40
C GLU A 8 40.17 18.24 14.10
N PHE A 9 40.00 17.31 15.05
CA PHE A 9 39.08 16.18 14.88
C PHE A 9 37.60 16.61 15.05
N GLN A 10 37.32 17.59 15.90
CA GLN A 10 35.96 18.13 16.04
C GLN A 10 35.55 19.03 14.85
N MET A 11 36.48 19.78 14.25
CA MET A 11 36.15 20.61 13.06
C MET A 11 35.97 19.82 11.76
N ARG A 12 36.58 18.62 11.61
CA ARG A 12 36.35 17.77 10.42
C ARG A 12 35.00 17.07 10.42
N ASN A 13 34.49 16.69 11.59
CA ASN A 13 33.15 16.10 11.70
C ASN A 13 32.06 17.17 11.58
N LEU A 14 32.27 18.39 12.11
CA LEU A 14 31.32 19.49 11.96
C LEU A 14 31.20 19.99 10.51
N LYS A 15 32.28 19.95 9.72
CA LYS A 15 32.26 20.30 8.28
C LYS A 15 31.60 19.23 7.39
N ARG A 16 31.62 17.95 7.81
CA ARG A 16 30.96 16.85 7.09
C ARG A 16 29.48 16.74 7.46
N THR A 17 29.07 17.03 8.70
CA THR A 17 27.65 17.13 9.05
C THR A 17 27.00 18.41 8.53
N LEU A 18 27.70 19.54 8.45
CA LEU A 18 27.17 20.73 7.75
C LEU A 18 27.07 20.54 6.24
N SER A 19 28.01 19.82 5.57
CA SER A 19 27.88 19.59 4.12
C SER A 19 26.87 18.52 3.76
N LEU A 20 26.57 17.57 4.66
CA LEU A 20 25.52 16.57 4.47
C LEU A 20 24.12 17.15 4.75
N ALA A 21 24.00 18.06 5.72
CA ALA A 21 22.77 18.85 5.93
C ALA A 21 22.52 19.84 4.80
N LEU A 22 23.57 20.43 4.21
CA LEU A 22 23.44 21.35 3.06
C LEU A 22 23.16 20.61 1.73
N ALA A 23 23.62 19.36 1.58
CA ALA A 23 23.32 18.53 0.40
C ALA A 23 21.92 17.90 0.44
N ALA A 24 21.37 17.61 1.63
CA ALA A 24 19.98 17.17 1.78
C ALA A 24 18.95 18.29 1.51
N VAL A 25 19.35 19.57 1.62
CA VAL A 25 18.48 20.74 1.38
C VAL A 25 18.59 21.27 -0.05
N MET A 26 19.72 21.06 -0.75
CA MET A 26 19.85 21.40 -2.17
C MET A 26 19.13 20.43 -3.13
N LEU A 27 18.58 19.32 -2.63
CA LEU A 27 17.75 18.42 -3.43
C LEU A 27 16.28 18.88 -3.55
N MET A 28 15.77 19.70 -2.60
CA MET A 28 14.40 20.25 -2.61
C MET A 28 14.20 21.52 -3.41
N GLY A 29 15.05 21.72 -4.41
CA GLY A 29 15.03 22.88 -5.27
C GLY A 29 15.27 22.47 -6.70
N MET A 30 14.42 21.58 -7.23
CA MET A 30 14.01 21.46 -8.64
C MET A 30 13.37 20.09 -8.92
N MET A 31 12.13 19.89 -8.46
CA MET A 31 11.09 19.29 -9.30
C MET A 31 9.73 19.71 -8.75
N VAL A 32 9.02 20.46 -9.58
CA VAL A 32 7.71 21.05 -9.31
C VAL A 32 6.65 19.97 -9.47
N VAL A 33 5.93 19.64 -8.39
CA VAL A 33 4.52 19.23 -8.54
C VAL A 33 3.76 20.54 -8.80
N GLY A 34 3.06 20.61 -9.92
CA GLY A 34 2.42 21.85 -10.38
C GLY A 34 1.47 22.43 -9.33
N ALA A 35 1.35 23.76 -9.32
CA ALA A 35 0.26 24.46 -8.63
C ALA A 35 -1.07 23.90 -9.15
N GLY A 36 -1.68 22.98 -8.38
CA GLY A 36 -2.84 22.19 -8.81
C GLY A 36 -3.12 20.94 -7.97
N ALA A 37 -2.14 20.40 -7.24
CA ALA A 37 -2.35 19.24 -6.37
C ALA A 37 -3.25 19.57 -5.17
N ALA A 38 -4.32 18.80 -4.97
CA ALA A 38 -5.13 18.85 -3.76
C ALA A 38 -4.46 18.01 -2.66
N SER A 39 -4.81 18.23 -1.39
CA SER A 39 -4.22 17.52 -0.25
C SER A 39 -4.37 16.00 -0.32
N LYS A 40 -5.41 15.51 -0.99
CA LYS A 40 -5.67 14.09 -1.28
C LYS A 40 -4.61 13.46 -2.20
N ASP A 41 -3.90 14.28 -2.98
CA ASP A 41 -2.91 13.82 -3.96
C ASP A 41 -1.53 13.65 -3.31
N PHE A 42 -1.33 14.10 -2.07
CA PHE A 42 -0.09 13.89 -1.34
C PHE A 42 0.01 12.47 -0.76
N THR A 43 1.20 11.88 -0.80
CA THR A 43 1.45 10.53 -0.27
C THR A 43 1.20 10.40 1.24
N ASP A 44 1.24 11.52 1.96
CA ASP A 44 0.98 11.64 3.40
C ASP A 44 -0.37 12.31 3.70
N ALA A 45 -1.33 12.29 2.77
CA ALA A 45 -2.66 12.90 2.92
C ALA A 45 -3.35 12.53 4.25
N SER A 46 -3.20 11.29 4.72
CA SER A 46 -3.78 10.81 5.99
C SER A 46 -3.25 11.50 7.25
N GLU A 47 -2.08 12.16 7.16
CA GLU A 47 -1.49 12.92 8.26
C GLU A 47 -1.93 14.40 8.27
N ILE A 48 -2.53 14.88 7.16
CA ILE A 48 -2.97 16.26 7.00
C ILE A 48 -4.31 16.45 7.71
N LYS A 49 -4.34 17.33 8.72
CA LYS A 49 -5.57 17.64 9.48
C LYS A 49 -6.24 18.91 9.00
N ASN A 50 -5.45 19.92 8.63
CA ASN A 50 -5.94 21.23 8.19
C ASN A 50 -6.21 21.25 6.68
N VAL A 51 -7.03 20.29 6.19
CA VAL A 51 -7.27 20.00 4.76
C VAL A 51 -7.67 21.26 3.98
N GLU A 52 -8.68 22.01 4.43
CA GLU A 52 -9.13 23.25 3.78
C GLU A 52 -7.98 24.26 3.59
N ALA A 53 -7.20 24.47 4.65
CA ALA A 53 -6.10 25.42 4.61
C ALA A 53 -4.99 24.95 3.67
N VAL A 54 -4.69 23.66 3.64
CA VAL A 54 -3.67 23.11 2.74
C VAL A 54 -4.14 23.25 1.29
N ASP A 55 -5.35 22.82 0.95
CA ASP A 55 -5.89 22.85 -0.41
C ASP A 55 -5.90 24.27 -0.98
N VAL A 56 -6.44 25.22 -0.24
CA VAL A 56 -6.51 26.62 -0.69
C VAL A 56 -5.11 27.23 -0.82
N MET A 57 -4.20 26.98 0.13
CA MET A 57 -2.86 27.57 0.11
C MET A 57 -1.97 26.96 -0.98
N VAL A 58 -2.16 25.68 -1.32
CA VAL A 58 -1.48 25.02 -2.44
C VAL A 58 -2.04 25.49 -3.77
N ALA A 59 -3.37 25.61 -3.90
CA ALA A 59 -4.00 26.14 -5.11
C ALA A 59 -3.58 27.59 -5.42
N LEU A 60 -3.35 28.41 -4.39
CA LEU A 60 -2.81 29.78 -4.54
C LEU A 60 -1.31 29.82 -4.87
N GLY A 61 -0.62 28.67 -4.87
CA GLY A 61 0.83 28.56 -5.06
C GLY A 61 1.65 29.08 -3.89
N ILE A 62 1.05 29.35 -2.72
CA ILE A 62 1.76 29.87 -1.54
C ILE A 62 2.51 28.74 -0.81
N LEU A 63 1.94 27.54 -0.82
CA LEU A 63 2.54 26.31 -0.32
C LEU A 63 2.66 25.29 -1.45
N GLU A 64 3.62 24.40 -1.32
CA GLU A 64 3.92 23.34 -2.29
C GLU A 64 4.23 22.04 -1.56
N GLY A 65 4.11 20.90 -2.24
CA GLY A 65 4.62 19.62 -1.73
C GLY A 65 6.14 19.57 -1.72
N GLY A 66 6.71 18.60 -1.01
CA GLY A 66 8.12 18.22 -1.16
C GLY A 66 8.35 17.40 -2.43
N ASP A 67 9.62 17.19 -2.80
CA ASP A 67 9.97 16.49 -4.05
C ASP A 67 9.49 15.03 -4.10
N LYS A 68 9.10 14.47 -2.96
CA LYS A 68 8.62 13.09 -2.83
C LYS A 68 7.10 12.97 -3.02
N GLY A 69 6.42 14.06 -3.36
CA GLY A 69 4.96 14.09 -3.42
C GLY A 69 4.29 14.07 -2.05
N ASP A 70 5.03 14.37 -0.97
CA ASP A 70 4.52 14.52 0.39
C ASP A 70 4.30 16.00 0.73
N PHE A 71 3.33 16.33 1.59
CA PHE A 71 3.15 17.69 2.09
C PHE A 71 4.05 17.99 3.30
N GLN A 72 4.41 16.97 4.07
CA GLN A 72 5.14 17.05 5.33
C GLN A 72 4.41 17.88 6.40
N PRO A 73 3.15 17.54 6.76
CA PRO A 73 2.30 18.37 7.61
C PRO A 73 2.90 18.63 8.99
N ASN A 74 3.68 17.68 9.51
CA ASN A 74 4.28 17.72 10.85
C ASN A 74 5.69 18.32 10.90
N SER A 75 6.28 18.67 9.75
CA SER A 75 7.60 19.31 9.69
C SER A 75 7.59 20.69 10.32
N ILE A 76 8.62 21.02 11.10
CA ILE A 76 8.74 22.32 11.76
C ILE A 76 9.19 23.39 10.76
N LEU A 77 8.44 24.48 10.69
CA LEU A 77 8.71 25.59 9.80
C LEU A 77 9.97 26.36 10.21
N THR A 78 10.84 26.65 9.24
CA THR A 78 12.02 27.49 9.44
C THR A 78 11.70 28.98 9.20
N ARG A 79 12.54 29.86 9.75
CA ARG A 79 12.41 31.31 9.58
C ARG A 79 12.49 31.76 8.12
N GLU A 80 13.33 31.11 7.31
CA GLU A 80 13.45 31.42 5.89
C GLU A 80 12.28 30.92 5.04
N GLN A 81 11.70 29.76 5.38
CA GLN A 81 10.48 29.27 4.72
C GLN A 81 9.30 30.18 5.03
N ALA A 82 9.18 30.67 6.27
CA ALA A 82 8.17 31.67 6.60
C ALA A 82 8.34 32.99 5.84
N ALA A 83 9.60 33.41 5.59
CA ALA A 83 9.86 34.58 4.75
C ALA A 83 9.36 34.38 3.31
N LYS A 84 9.57 33.17 2.75
CA LYS A 84 9.01 32.77 1.43
C LYS A 84 7.49 32.86 1.44
N ILE A 85 6.82 32.21 2.39
CA ILE A 85 5.34 32.21 2.51
C ILE A 85 4.78 33.64 2.52
N ILE A 86 5.33 34.54 3.34
CA ILE A 86 4.85 35.93 3.39
C ILE A 86 5.06 36.68 2.06
N CYS A 87 6.17 36.45 1.36
CA CYS A 87 6.39 37.07 0.06
C CYS A 87 5.33 36.61 -0.96
N TYR A 88 5.00 35.32 -0.96
CA TYR A 88 4.01 34.75 -1.87
C TYR A 88 2.61 35.26 -1.54
N MET A 89 2.28 35.39 -0.25
CA MET A 89 1.03 36.01 0.19
C MET A 89 0.89 37.48 -0.27
N LEU A 90 1.98 38.25 -0.27
CA LEU A 90 1.93 39.68 -0.60
C LEU A 90 2.08 40.00 -2.09
N LEU A 91 2.72 39.11 -2.86
CA LEU A 91 3.09 39.36 -4.27
C LEU A 91 2.44 38.38 -5.26
N GLY A 92 1.97 37.23 -4.79
CA GLY A 92 1.71 36.06 -5.63
C GLY A 92 2.99 35.37 -6.08
N GLU A 93 2.88 34.10 -6.45
CA GLU A 93 3.98 33.22 -6.89
C GLU A 93 4.83 33.87 -8.00
N ASP A 94 4.20 34.24 -9.11
CA ASP A 94 4.87 34.80 -10.30
C ASP A 94 5.75 36.03 -10.03
N SER A 95 5.38 36.84 -9.05
CA SER A 95 6.11 38.07 -8.71
C SER A 95 7.12 37.82 -7.60
N ALA A 96 6.81 36.94 -6.64
CA ALA A 96 7.73 36.51 -5.61
C ALA A 96 8.95 35.81 -6.21
N GLU A 97 8.77 34.94 -7.21
CA GLU A 97 9.86 34.22 -7.89
C GLU A 97 10.79 35.14 -8.70
N LYS A 98 10.35 36.36 -9.00
CA LYS A 98 11.17 37.38 -9.69
C LYS A 98 12.02 38.21 -8.72
N LEU A 99 11.86 38.02 -7.41
CA LEU A 99 12.68 38.72 -6.41
C LEU A 99 14.14 38.26 -6.54
N SER A 100 15.04 39.23 -6.65
CA SER A 100 16.48 38.98 -6.67
C SER A 100 17.19 40.00 -5.79
N THR A 101 18.30 39.58 -5.18
CA THR A 101 19.17 40.46 -4.39
C THR A 101 20.63 40.15 -4.71
N ASN A 102 21.46 41.18 -4.71
CA ASN A 102 22.92 41.06 -4.86
C ASN A 102 23.66 41.45 -3.58
N SER A 103 22.94 41.65 -2.46
CA SER A 103 23.52 42.09 -1.19
C SER A 103 23.08 41.18 -0.05
N ALA A 104 24.05 40.75 0.76
CA ALA A 104 23.79 40.05 2.02
C ALA A 104 23.23 41.06 3.04
N VAL A 105 21.99 40.85 3.48
CA VAL A 105 21.31 41.70 4.48
C VAL A 105 21.76 41.33 5.91
N PHE A 106 22.16 40.08 6.12
CA PHE A 106 22.64 39.54 7.39
C PHE A 106 23.94 38.75 7.17
N ASN A 107 24.75 38.63 8.22
CA ASN A 107 26.05 37.96 8.19
C ASN A 107 25.96 36.46 7.90
N ASP A 108 24.84 35.83 8.28
CA ASP A 108 24.57 34.39 8.14
C ASP A 108 23.61 34.07 6.98
N VAL A 109 23.31 35.05 6.13
CA VAL A 109 22.50 34.89 4.91
C VAL A 109 23.37 35.25 3.70
N ALA A 110 23.94 34.24 3.06
CA ALA A 110 24.71 34.43 1.83
C ALA A 110 23.83 35.02 0.71
N ALA A 111 24.40 35.90 -0.12
CA ALA A 111 23.63 36.59 -1.16
C ALA A 111 23.09 35.66 -2.26
N ASP A 112 23.72 34.49 -2.45
CA ASP A 112 23.34 33.43 -3.39
C ASP A 112 22.43 32.36 -2.76
N ARG A 113 22.06 32.49 -1.48
CA ARG A 113 21.09 31.60 -0.83
C ARG A 113 19.71 31.81 -1.46
N TRP A 114 18.99 30.74 -1.75
CA TRP A 114 17.64 30.76 -2.32
C TRP A 114 16.68 31.68 -1.54
N SER A 115 16.83 31.77 -0.23
CA SER A 115 15.97 32.57 0.65
C SER A 115 16.39 34.03 0.83
N ALA A 116 17.58 34.41 0.37
CA ALA A 116 18.10 35.78 0.50
C ALA A 116 17.17 36.86 -0.07
N PRO A 117 16.59 36.71 -1.29
CA PRO A 117 15.67 37.73 -1.83
C PRO A 117 14.40 37.89 -0.99
N TYR A 118 13.80 36.80 -0.52
CA TYR A 118 12.58 36.83 0.29
C TYR A 118 12.84 37.46 1.67
N ILE A 119 13.94 37.08 2.32
CA ILE A 119 14.37 37.67 3.60
C ILE A 119 14.59 39.18 3.42
N GLY A 120 15.31 39.59 2.37
CA GLY A 120 15.58 41.01 2.10
C GLY A 120 14.31 41.82 1.84
N TYR A 121 13.35 41.26 1.10
CA TYR A 121 12.06 41.90 0.85
C TYR A 121 11.26 42.10 2.16
N CYS A 122 11.13 41.05 2.97
CA CYS A 122 10.42 41.12 4.24
C CYS A 122 11.10 42.05 5.27
N VAL A 123 12.43 42.15 5.27
CA VAL A 123 13.15 43.13 6.10
C VAL A 123 12.86 44.56 5.65
N ASN A 124 12.84 44.82 4.34
CA ASN A 124 12.54 46.14 3.79
C ASN A 124 11.10 46.59 4.14
N LEU A 125 10.16 45.66 4.25
CA LEU A 125 8.79 45.91 4.70
C LEU A 125 8.65 45.99 6.23
N GLY A 126 9.71 45.74 7.00
CA GLY A 126 9.67 45.74 8.47
C GLY A 126 8.95 44.52 9.08
N ILE A 127 8.67 43.49 8.28
CA ILE A 127 8.03 42.24 8.71
C ILE A 127 9.03 41.39 9.50
N LEU A 128 10.29 41.38 9.06
CA LEU A 128 11.38 40.62 9.66
C LEU A 128 12.46 41.53 10.25
N ALA A 129 13.07 41.06 11.34
CA ALA A 129 14.26 41.63 11.94
C ALA A 129 15.23 40.52 12.37
N GLY A 130 16.53 40.83 12.34
CA GLY A 130 17.57 39.96 12.89
C GLY A 130 17.70 40.09 14.41
N ASP A 131 18.71 39.45 14.98
CA ASP A 131 19.02 39.44 16.42
C ASP A 131 19.53 40.77 17.00
N GLY A 132 19.79 41.75 16.13
CA GLY A 132 20.43 43.03 16.49
C GLY A 132 21.95 42.95 16.56
N GLN A 133 22.56 41.78 16.33
CA GLN A 133 24.00 41.56 16.16
C GLN A 133 24.37 41.26 14.69
N GLY A 134 23.38 41.31 13.79
CA GLY A 134 23.56 41.17 12.35
C GLY A 134 23.30 39.76 11.81
N ASN A 135 22.69 38.87 12.59
CA ASN A 135 22.31 37.53 12.15
C ASN A 135 20.79 37.36 12.08
N PHE A 136 20.33 36.49 11.19
CA PHE A 136 18.90 36.20 10.99
C PHE A 136 18.48 34.82 11.48
N PHE A 137 19.39 33.84 11.46
CA PHE A 137 19.16 32.42 11.70
C PHE A 137 18.14 31.81 10.72
N PRO A 138 18.45 31.75 9.41
CA PRO A 138 17.49 31.31 8.39
C PRO A 138 16.89 29.92 8.64
N GLU A 139 17.72 28.95 9.05
CA GLU A 139 17.31 27.58 9.37
C GLU A 139 16.79 27.42 10.81
N GLY A 140 16.72 28.53 11.56
CA GLY A 140 16.16 28.53 12.90
C GLY A 140 14.69 28.13 12.87
N LYS A 141 14.30 27.26 13.79
CA LYS A 141 12.90 26.85 13.98
C LYS A 141 12.05 28.05 14.37
N LEU A 142 10.86 28.15 13.79
CA LEU A 142 9.95 29.26 14.01
C LEU A 142 8.84 28.85 14.99
N THR A 143 8.49 29.76 15.90
CA THR A 143 7.33 29.57 16.78
C THR A 143 6.07 30.17 16.19
N GLY A 144 4.90 29.70 16.64
CA GLY A 144 3.61 30.26 16.21
C GLY A 144 3.51 31.78 16.44
N ALA A 145 4.03 32.30 17.55
CA ALA A 145 4.02 33.71 17.89
C ALA A 145 4.94 34.52 16.96
N ALA A 146 6.09 33.96 16.56
CA ALA A 146 6.96 34.61 15.59
C ALA A 146 6.30 34.68 14.21
N PHE A 147 5.59 33.63 13.79
CA PHE A 147 4.85 33.65 12.53
C PHE A 147 3.62 34.55 12.57
N ALA A 148 2.84 34.52 13.66
CA ALA A 148 1.71 35.42 13.90
C ALA A 148 2.13 36.89 13.79
N LYS A 149 3.29 37.26 14.37
CA LYS A 149 3.85 38.59 14.22
C LYS A 149 4.05 38.95 12.74
N MET A 150 4.64 38.05 11.95
CA MET A 150 4.88 38.30 10.53
C MET A 150 3.57 38.53 9.77
N LEU A 151 2.54 37.73 10.06
CA LEU A 151 1.21 37.84 9.47
C LEU A 151 0.48 39.14 9.89
N LEU A 152 0.54 39.53 11.17
CA LEU A 152 -0.03 40.80 11.64
C LEU A 152 0.61 42.00 10.93
N VAL A 153 1.93 42.02 10.79
CA VAL A 153 2.60 43.11 10.05
C VAL A 153 2.20 43.10 8.57
N ALA A 154 2.02 41.91 7.96
CA ALA A 154 1.49 41.80 6.60
C ALA A 154 0.04 42.31 6.46
N LEU A 155 -0.79 42.17 7.50
CA LEU A 155 -2.13 42.76 7.60
C LEU A 155 -2.11 44.29 7.79
N GLY A 156 -0.93 44.87 8.06
CA GLY A 156 -0.73 46.32 8.17
C GLY A 156 -0.52 46.82 9.60
N TYR A 157 -0.51 45.94 10.61
CA TYR A 157 -0.17 46.31 11.99
C TYR A 157 1.28 46.81 12.05
N ASP A 158 1.51 47.86 12.83
CA ASP A 158 2.85 48.43 12.96
C ASP A 158 3.56 47.82 14.19
N PRO A 159 4.67 47.09 14.01
CA PRO A 159 5.29 46.34 15.09
C PRO A 159 5.85 47.22 16.20
N ALA A 160 6.09 48.51 15.94
CA ALA A 160 6.55 49.45 16.95
C ALA A 160 5.39 50.12 17.71
N ILE A 161 4.23 50.31 17.07
CA ILE A 161 3.02 50.84 17.71
C ILE A 161 2.40 49.78 18.63
N GLU A 162 2.32 48.54 18.15
CA GLU A 162 1.72 47.41 18.87
C GLU A 162 2.71 46.68 19.80
N GLU A 163 3.93 47.22 19.95
CA GLU A 163 4.96 46.69 20.83
C GLU A 163 5.30 45.20 20.57
N TYR A 164 5.41 44.80 19.30
CA TYR A 164 5.83 43.45 18.88
C TYR A 164 7.35 43.23 19.00
N VAL A 165 7.99 43.96 19.91
CA VAL A 165 9.41 43.89 20.26
C VAL A 165 9.58 44.07 21.77
N GLY A 166 10.74 43.70 22.32
CA GLY A 166 11.00 43.84 23.77
C GLY A 166 10.57 42.63 24.59
N ASN A 167 10.40 42.77 25.91
CA ASN A 167 10.28 41.61 26.82
C ASN A 167 8.89 40.93 26.82
N SER A 168 7.84 41.65 26.41
CA SER A 168 6.45 41.18 26.44
C SER A 168 5.84 40.96 25.05
N TRP A 169 6.66 41.02 23.99
CA TRP A 169 6.18 41.07 22.61
C TRP A 169 5.29 39.88 22.22
N THR A 170 5.58 38.68 22.72
CA THR A 170 4.80 37.48 22.42
C THR A 170 3.38 37.55 22.98
N ILE A 171 3.17 38.27 24.08
CA ILE A 171 1.85 38.44 24.71
C ILE A 171 1.00 39.38 23.85
N ASN A 172 1.57 40.50 23.41
CA ASN A 172 0.87 41.47 22.57
C ASN A 172 0.52 40.85 21.22
N VAL A 173 1.48 40.15 20.59
CA VAL A 173 1.23 39.41 19.34
C VAL A 173 0.14 38.36 19.52
N ALA A 174 0.14 37.60 20.62
CA ALA A 174 -0.89 36.61 20.85
C ALA A 174 -2.28 37.24 21.03
N ALA A 175 -2.38 38.36 21.75
CA ALA A 175 -3.63 39.09 21.93
C ALA A 175 -4.21 39.57 20.58
N ASP A 176 -3.37 40.23 19.78
CA ASP A 176 -3.80 40.78 18.48
C ASP A 176 -4.04 39.68 17.45
N ALA A 177 -3.29 38.58 17.50
CA ALA A 177 -3.54 37.42 16.64
C ALA A 177 -4.91 36.77 16.92
N ILE A 178 -5.35 36.75 18.18
CA ILE A 178 -6.69 36.29 18.56
C ILE A 178 -7.74 37.28 18.06
N GLU A 179 -7.52 38.58 18.25
CA GLU A 179 -8.46 39.62 17.80
C GLU A 179 -8.61 39.67 16.27
N ALA A 180 -7.50 39.51 15.54
CA ALA A 180 -7.49 39.43 14.08
C ALA A 180 -7.99 38.09 13.53
N GLY A 181 -8.25 37.09 14.38
CA GLY A 181 -8.76 35.78 13.98
C GLY A 181 -7.74 34.85 13.31
N ILE A 182 -6.44 35.13 13.47
CA ILE A 182 -5.33 34.37 12.85
C ILE A 182 -4.65 33.37 13.80
N SER A 183 -5.24 33.15 14.98
CA SER A 183 -4.78 32.16 15.97
C SER A 183 -5.62 30.88 15.86
N PRO A 184 -5.09 29.77 15.30
CA PRO A 184 -5.83 28.54 15.14
C PRO A 184 -6.22 27.92 16.47
N LYS A 185 -7.37 27.26 16.51
CA LYS A 185 -7.84 26.55 17.70
C LYS A 185 -6.94 25.35 17.98
N GLY A 186 -6.42 25.24 19.20
CA GLY A 186 -5.58 24.11 19.62
C GLY A 186 -4.08 24.28 19.34
N VAL A 187 -3.68 25.35 18.65
CA VAL A 187 -2.27 25.69 18.46
C VAL A 187 -1.78 26.57 19.61
N VAL A 188 -0.65 26.18 20.21
CA VAL A 188 0.02 26.98 21.25
C VAL A 188 1.07 27.85 20.58
N LEU A 189 0.84 29.16 20.52
CA LEU A 189 1.70 30.09 19.78
C LEU A 189 3.15 30.15 20.31
N THR A 190 3.42 29.75 21.55
CA THR A 190 4.79 29.71 22.07
C THR A 190 5.62 28.53 21.56
N ASP A 191 4.97 27.52 20.99
CA ASP A 191 5.61 26.28 20.56
C ASP A 191 6.14 26.40 19.12
N GLU A 192 7.01 25.45 18.74
CA GLU A 192 7.50 25.30 17.37
C GLU A 192 6.31 25.03 16.42
N LEU A 193 6.27 25.73 15.29
CA LEU A 193 5.12 25.70 14.38
C LEU A 193 5.28 24.60 13.32
N SER A 194 4.30 23.72 13.24
CA SER A 194 4.24 22.72 12.15
C SER A 194 3.84 23.38 10.83
N ARG A 195 4.20 22.74 9.70
CA ARG A 195 3.86 23.24 8.37
C ARG A 195 2.35 23.34 8.14
N GLN A 196 1.56 22.37 8.63
CA GLN A 196 0.10 22.44 8.51
C GLN A 196 -0.54 23.52 9.40
N ASP A 197 0.03 23.78 10.59
CA ASP A 197 -0.46 24.86 11.44
C ASP A 197 -0.09 26.24 10.85
N ALA A 198 1.08 26.35 10.22
CA ALA A 198 1.43 27.54 9.46
C ALA A 198 0.50 27.76 8.25
N ALA A 199 0.14 26.69 7.53
CA ALA A 199 -0.87 26.75 6.47
C ALA A 199 -2.20 27.29 7.02
N GLN A 200 -2.65 26.78 8.16
CA GLN A 200 -3.88 27.24 8.82
C GLN A 200 -3.82 28.72 9.23
N MET A 201 -2.71 29.18 9.80
CA MET A 201 -2.52 30.60 10.17
C MET A 201 -2.50 31.52 8.95
N ALA A 202 -1.81 31.12 7.89
CA ALA A 202 -1.74 31.86 6.64
C ALA A 202 -3.10 31.90 5.93
N PHE A 203 -3.82 30.78 5.91
CA PHE A 203 -5.20 30.70 5.40
C PHE A 203 -6.15 31.61 6.18
N GLN A 204 -6.12 31.58 7.52
CA GLN A 204 -6.92 32.51 8.33
C GLN A 204 -6.60 33.96 8.03
N THR A 205 -5.32 34.26 7.79
CA THR A 205 -4.86 35.60 7.39
C THR A 205 -5.46 36.05 6.06
N LEU A 206 -5.69 35.14 5.09
CA LEU A 206 -6.39 35.47 3.84
C LEU A 206 -7.75 36.12 4.11
N THR A 207 -8.49 35.60 5.09
CA THR A 207 -9.82 36.10 5.48
C THR A 207 -9.79 37.21 6.53
N ALA A 208 -8.61 37.58 7.03
CA ALA A 208 -8.48 38.60 8.08
C ALA A 208 -8.51 40.02 7.51
N THR A 209 -9.03 40.95 8.31
CA THR A 209 -9.17 42.36 7.93
C THR A 209 -7.83 43.06 7.87
N VAL A 210 -7.56 43.74 6.76
CA VAL A 210 -6.38 44.61 6.60
C VAL A 210 -6.60 45.92 7.35
N VAL A 211 -5.59 46.37 8.08
CA VAL A 211 -5.64 47.58 8.90
C VAL A 211 -4.72 48.69 8.38
N LYS A 212 -5.01 49.92 8.81
CA LYS A 212 -4.21 51.12 8.55
C LYS A 212 -4.18 52.04 9.77
N TYR A 213 -3.22 52.95 9.77
CA TYR A 213 -3.08 54.02 10.76
C TYR A 213 -3.17 55.37 10.05
N ASP A 214 -4.07 56.24 10.53
CA ASP A 214 -4.18 57.62 10.01
C ASP A 214 -2.97 58.47 10.43
N ASN A 215 -2.37 58.16 11.59
CA ASN A 215 -1.13 58.77 12.05
C ASN A 215 -0.25 57.73 12.75
N LYS A 216 0.98 57.52 12.27
CA LYS A 216 1.96 56.60 12.89
C LYS A 216 2.74 57.19 14.08
N GLY A 217 2.43 58.44 14.46
CA GLY A 217 3.06 59.08 15.61
C GLY A 217 4.52 59.47 15.37
N THR A 218 5.25 59.78 16.43
CA THR A 218 6.67 60.12 16.40
C THR A 218 7.46 59.23 17.33
N THR A 219 8.53 58.62 16.83
CA THR A 219 9.46 57.82 17.64
C THR A 219 10.30 58.72 18.53
N VAL A 220 10.23 58.51 19.84
CA VAL A 220 11.09 59.13 20.84
C VAL A 220 12.06 58.06 21.35
N ILE A 221 13.37 58.33 21.25
CA ILE A 221 14.42 57.44 21.73
C ILE A 221 14.87 57.91 23.12
N GLY A 222 14.65 57.09 24.14
CA GLY A 222 15.12 57.31 25.50
C GLY A 222 16.65 57.19 25.61
N SER A 223 17.21 57.73 26.68
CA SER A 223 18.67 57.70 26.94
C SER A 223 19.25 56.29 27.15
N ASP A 224 18.38 55.31 27.38
CA ASP A 224 18.66 53.87 27.48
C ASP A 224 18.48 53.12 26.15
N GLY A 225 18.13 53.82 25.07
CA GLY A 225 17.87 53.24 23.75
C GLY A 225 16.43 52.73 23.57
N MET A 226 15.54 52.90 24.55
CA MET A 226 14.14 52.51 24.45
C MET A 226 13.41 53.40 23.44
N GLN A 227 12.67 52.80 22.52
CA GLN A 227 11.85 53.52 21.55
C GLN A 227 10.40 53.55 22.03
N VAL A 228 9.83 54.76 22.15
CA VAL A 228 8.42 54.97 22.49
C VAL A 228 7.78 55.77 21.36
N ILE A 229 6.68 55.27 20.79
CA ILE A 229 5.90 56.02 19.80
C ILE A 229 4.86 56.87 20.53
N VAL A 230 4.90 58.18 20.31
CA VAL A 230 3.95 59.13 20.92
C VAL A 230 3.03 59.71 19.85
N GLY A 231 1.73 59.72 20.13
CA GLY A 231 0.71 60.35 19.28
C GLY A 231 0.28 59.54 18.05
N ALA A 232 0.55 58.23 18.02
CA ALA A 232 -0.01 57.34 17.01
C ALA A 232 -1.52 57.13 17.21
N SER A 233 -2.25 56.94 16.11
CA SER A 233 -3.63 56.46 16.13
C SER A 233 -3.68 54.97 16.43
N SER A 234 -4.84 54.44 16.82
CA SER A 234 -5.07 52.98 16.81
C SER A 234 -5.19 52.46 15.38
N ALA A 235 -4.95 51.15 15.20
CA ALA A 235 -5.25 50.45 13.96
C ALA A 235 -6.74 50.58 13.63
N SER A 236 -7.05 50.76 12.34
CA SER A 236 -8.43 50.84 11.84
C SER A 236 -8.57 50.05 10.55
N ALA A 237 -9.72 49.40 10.35
CA ALA A 237 -9.98 48.60 9.15
C ALA A 237 -9.88 49.45 7.88
N VAL A 238 -9.28 48.89 6.84
CA VAL A 238 -9.32 49.46 5.50
C VAL A 238 -10.72 49.24 4.93
N ALA A 239 -11.36 50.32 4.49
CA ALA A 239 -12.69 50.24 3.89
C ALA A 239 -12.63 49.61 2.49
N ASN A 240 -13.60 48.75 2.18
CA ASN A 240 -13.82 48.17 0.85
C ASN A 240 -15.33 48.16 0.58
N THR A 241 -15.78 48.56 -0.60
CA THR A 241 -17.22 48.46 -0.97
C THR A 241 -17.40 47.88 -2.37
N THR A 242 -16.33 47.33 -2.95
CA THR A 242 -16.25 46.99 -4.37
C THR A 242 -15.99 45.52 -4.65
N SER A 243 -15.44 44.79 -3.69
CA SER A 243 -15.24 43.34 -3.76
C SER A 243 -15.77 42.69 -2.48
N ASN A 244 -16.09 41.41 -2.59
CA ASN A 244 -16.48 40.54 -1.49
C ASN A 244 -15.94 39.15 -1.83
N TYR A 245 -15.03 38.61 -1.02
CA TYR A 245 -14.55 37.25 -1.26
C TYR A 245 -15.58 36.20 -0.84
N ASP A 246 -16.42 36.47 0.17
CA ASP A 246 -17.43 35.53 0.71
C ASP A 246 -18.82 35.79 0.11
N ASN A 247 -19.06 35.23 -1.07
CA ASN A 247 -20.32 35.36 -1.79
C ASN A 247 -21.48 34.60 -1.13
N THR A 248 -21.21 33.83 -0.07
CA THR A 248 -22.24 33.21 0.78
C THR A 248 -22.87 34.19 1.77
N LYS A 249 -22.31 35.39 1.92
CA LYS A 249 -22.76 36.41 2.87
C LYS A 249 -22.92 37.78 2.24
N ALA A 250 -23.61 38.67 2.98
CA ALA A 250 -23.67 40.09 2.62
C ALA A 250 -22.31 40.76 2.83
N THR A 251 -22.00 41.75 2.00
CA THR A 251 -20.75 42.54 2.06
C THR A 251 -20.55 43.19 3.43
N ASP A 252 -19.39 43.01 4.03
CA ASP A 252 -19.05 43.53 5.37
C ASP A 252 -18.44 44.96 5.36
N ASN A 253 -18.17 45.48 4.16
CA ASN A 253 -17.61 46.81 3.87
C ASN A 253 -16.16 47.04 4.36
N VAL A 254 -15.40 45.99 4.64
CA VAL A 254 -13.99 46.06 5.01
C VAL A 254 -13.14 45.24 4.06
N MET A 255 -11.86 45.57 3.95
CA MET A 255 -10.93 44.88 3.05
C MET A 255 -10.35 43.66 3.77
N GLN A 256 -10.58 42.47 3.23
CA GLN A 256 -9.81 41.28 3.61
C GLN A 256 -8.50 41.16 2.84
N PHE A 257 -7.56 40.39 3.38
CA PHE A 257 -6.27 40.19 2.76
C PHE A 257 -6.39 39.56 1.36
N CYS A 258 -7.22 38.52 1.19
CA CYS A 258 -7.45 37.87 -0.10
C CYS A 258 -8.09 38.83 -1.12
N GLU A 259 -9.03 39.67 -0.73
CA GLU A 259 -9.63 40.65 -1.64
C GLU A 259 -8.62 41.62 -2.24
N LYS A 260 -7.56 41.92 -1.48
CA LYS A 260 -6.50 42.83 -1.89
C LYS A 260 -5.43 42.15 -2.76
N TYR A 261 -5.01 40.93 -2.39
CA TYR A 261 -3.84 40.28 -3.01
C TYR A 261 -4.19 39.09 -3.90
N PHE A 262 -5.38 38.50 -3.74
CA PHE A 262 -5.88 37.30 -4.44
C PHE A 262 -7.35 37.48 -4.86
N SER A 263 -7.64 38.50 -5.67
CA SER A 263 -9.01 38.86 -6.07
C SER A 263 -9.77 37.75 -6.83
N ASP A 264 -9.06 36.76 -7.37
CA ASP A 264 -9.63 35.62 -8.07
C ASP A 264 -10.05 34.47 -7.13
N LEU A 265 -9.74 34.57 -5.84
CA LEU A 265 -10.14 33.61 -4.81
C LEU A 265 -11.48 34.04 -4.20
N THR A 266 -12.51 33.23 -4.38
CA THR A 266 -13.84 33.47 -3.81
C THR A 266 -14.34 32.25 -3.06
N LYS A 267 -15.25 32.50 -2.12
CA LYS A 267 -15.99 31.51 -1.37
C LYS A 267 -17.45 31.56 -1.82
N GLU A 268 -17.91 30.44 -2.38
CA GLU A 268 -19.21 30.31 -3.05
C GLU A 268 -20.11 29.32 -2.31
N SER A 269 -21.41 29.36 -2.61
CA SER A 269 -22.32 28.28 -2.21
C SER A 269 -22.01 27.04 -3.03
N ALA A 270 -21.76 25.92 -2.35
CA ALA A 270 -21.43 24.66 -3.00
C ALA A 270 -22.69 23.85 -3.35
N THR A 271 -22.56 22.99 -4.37
CA THR A 271 -23.55 21.98 -4.68
C THR A 271 -23.32 20.72 -3.86
N ALA A 272 -24.35 19.88 -3.75
CA ALA A 272 -24.19 18.55 -3.18
C ALA A 272 -23.19 17.72 -4.00
N ASP A 273 -22.49 16.80 -3.36
CA ASP A 273 -21.55 15.90 -4.04
C ASP A 273 -22.26 14.81 -4.85
N ASP A 274 -21.50 13.90 -5.46
CA ASP A 274 -22.01 12.82 -6.31
C ASP A 274 -23.02 11.90 -5.59
N PHE A 275 -22.88 11.74 -4.26
CA PHE A 275 -23.79 10.98 -3.42
C PHE A 275 -24.96 11.83 -2.91
N GLY A 276 -25.03 13.10 -3.29
CA GLY A 276 -26.04 14.05 -2.87
C GLY A 276 -25.88 14.54 -1.44
N ARG A 277 -24.68 14.40 -0.85
CA ARG A 277 -24.35 14.97 0.45
C ARG A 277 -24.24 16.48 0.30
N PRO A 278 -25.01 17.27 1.06
CA PRO A 278 -24.93 18.73 0.97
C PRO A 278 -23.53 19.24 1.30
N ALA A 279 -23.17 20.37 0.71
CA ALA A 279 -21.97 21.12 1.06
C ALA A 279 -22.37 22.48 1.67
N ASP A 280 -21.57 22.96 2.62
CA ASP A 280 -21.79 24.25 3.26
C ASP A 280 -21.30 25.40 2.36
N TYR A 281 -20.14 25.23 1.71
CA TYR A 281 -19.52 26.19 0.79
C TYR A 281 -18.37 25.55 0.01
N ALA A 282 -17.92 26.22 -1.05
CA ALA A 282 -16.70 25.87 -1.78
C ALA A 282 -15.78 27.10 -1.87
N TRP A 283 -14.48 26.85 -1.97
CA TRP A 283 -13.51 27.85 -2.41
C TRP A 283 -13.26 27.64 -3.90
N GLU A 284 -13.28 28.73 -4.65
CA GLU A 284 -12.96 28.77 -6.07
C GLU A 284 -11.78 29.70 -6.33
N LEU A 285 -10.86 29.28 -7.19
CA LEU A 285 -9.80 30.10 -7.72
C LEU A 285 -9.97 30.22 -9.24
N LYS A 286 -10.21 31.44 -9.74
CA LYS A 286 -10.50 31.70 -11.17
C LYS A 286 -11.68 30.85 -11.69
N SER A 287 -12.70 30.66 -10.86
CA SER A 287 -13.89 29.83 -11.12
C SER A 287 -13.65 28.32 -11.20
N ASN A 288 -12.46 27.84 -10.77
CA ASN A 288 -12.22 26.42 -10.57
C ASN A 288 -12.34 26.11 -9.08
N GLU A 289 -13.12 25.08 -8.74
CA GLU A 289 -13.22 24.59 -7.36
C GLU A 289 -11.86 24.09 -6.86
N VAL A 290 -11.41 24.60 -5.71
CA VAL A 290 -10.15 24.20 -5.07
C VAL A 290 -10.38 23.44 -3.77
N TYR A 291 -11.52 23.66 -3.12
CA TYR A 291 -11.92 22.96 -1.91
C TYR A 291 -13.43 23.03 -1.73
N THR A 292 -14.04 21.93 -1.30
CA THR A 292 -15.46 21.89 -0.91
C THR A 292 -15.59 21.49 0.55
N ALA A 293 -16.23 22.35 1.34
CA ALA A 293 -16.62 22.07 2.72
C ALA A 293 -17.93 21.27 2.72
N SER A 294 -17.84 19.95 2.83
CA SER A 294 -19.03 19.11 3.00
C SER A 294 -19.76 19.44 4.30
N ALA A 295 -21.10 19.46 4.25
CA ALA A 295 -21.90 19.61 5.46
C ALA A 295 -21.68 18.39 6.37
N ALA A 296 -21.70 18.58 7.69
CA ALA A 296 -21.63 17.47 8.63
C ALA A 296 -23.02 16.83 8.82
N PRO A 297 -23.14 15.50 8.76
CA PRO A 297 -24.40 14.84 9.07
C PRO A 297 -24.74 14.99 10.57
N VAL A 298 -26.01 15.20 10.87
CA VAL A 298 -26.54 15.25 12.25
C VAL A 298 -26.70 13.85 12.86
N ALA A 299 -26.76 12.81 12.03
CA ALA A 299 -26.70 11.42 12.42
C ALA A 299 -26.18 10.56 11.25
N THR A 300 -25.41 9.53 11.57
CA THR A 300 -24.87 8.56 10.61
C THR A 300 -25.08 7.15 11.14
N PHE A 301 -25.54 6.25 10.27
CA PHE A 301 -25.68 4.83 10.56
C PHE A 301 -25.00 4.02 9.45
N ASN A 302 -24.14 3.09 9.84
CA ASN A 302 -23.43 2.17 8.93
C ASN A 302 -23.76 0.70 9.24
N LYS A 303 -24.77 0.48 10.08
CA LYS A 303 -25.28 -0.80 10.57
C LYS A 303 -26.79 -0.70 10.77
N ALA A 304 -27.45 -1.84 10.91
CA ALA A 304 -28.86 -1.88 11.29
C ALA A 304 -29.09 -1.16 12.63
N ALA A 305 -30.06 -0.24 12.65
CA ALA A 305 -30.44 0.51 13.85
C ALA A 305 -31.91 0.27 14.17
N SER A 306 -32.24 0.23 15.46
CA SER A 306 -33.63 0.13 15.89
C SER A 306 -34.35 1.49 15.78
N ALA A 307 -35.69 1.47 15.83
CA ALA A 307 -36.48 2.70 15.92
C ALA A 307 -36.08 3.58 17.13
N ASP A 308 -35.68 2.96 18.24
CA ASP A 308 -35.23 3.66 19.44
C ASP A 308 -33.88 4.35 19.22
N ASP A 309 -32.95 3.69 18.53
CA ASP A 309 -31.63 4.27 18.19
C ASP A 309 -31.80 5.48 17.27
N VAL A 310 -32.65 5.37 16.25
CA VAL A 310 -32.95 6.47 15.34
C VAL A 310 -33.65 7.62 16.07
N ALA A 311 -34.64 7.33 16.91
CA ALA A 311 -35.33 8.36 17.71
C ALA A 311 -34.38 9.06 18.69
N ALA A 312 -33.39 8.35 19.24
CA ALA A 312 -32.39 8.91 20.12
C ALA A 312 -31.41 9.82 19.36
N ALA A 313 -30.89 9.36 18.22
CA ALA A 313 -29.94 10.11 17.41
C ALA A 313 -30.55 11.40 16.82
N LEU A 314 -31.81 11.33 16.38
CA LEU A 314 -32.51 12.45 15.74
C LEU A 314 -33.45 13.19 16.71
N LYS A 315 -33.20 13.10 18.02
CA LYS A 315 -34.03 13.72 19.04
C LYS A 315 -34.09 15.24 18.89
N GLY A 316 -35.28 15.76 18.62
CA GLY A 316 -35.55 17.19 18.48
C GLY A 316 -35.40 17.72 17.04
N TYR A 317 -35.05 16.85 16.09
CA TYR A 317 -35.15 17.14 14.67
C TYR A 317 -36.57 16.84 14.15
N LYS A 318 -36.89 17.43 13.01
CA LYS A 318 -38.22 17.33 12.39
C LYS A 318 -38.12 17.15 10.87
N LEU A 319 -39.07 16.40 10.32
CA LEU A 319 -39.31 16.28 8.88
C LEU A 319 -40.46 17.20 8.50
N VAL A 320 -40.28 17.98 7.44
CA VAL A 320 -41.32 18.85 6.90
C VAL A 320 -41.90 18.19 5.67
N ASN A 321 -43.23 18.05 5.64
CA ASN A 321 -43.97 17.59 4.49
C ASN A 321 -44.61 18.78 3.78
N ASP A 322 -44.05 19.16 2.63
CA ASP A 322 -44.66 20.13 1.74
C ASP A 322 -45.82 19.48 0.99
N GLN A 323 -47.03 19.83 1.39
CA GLN A 323 -48.26 19.38 0.76
C GLN A 323 -48.82 20.43 -0.21
N ASN A 324 -48.03 21.40 -0.68
CA ASN A 324 -48.47 22.40 -1.66
C ASN A 324 -48.63 21.82 -3.08
N THR A 325 -49.65 20.98 -3.25
CA THR A 325 -50.40 20.98 -4.49
C THR A 325 -51.57 21.95 -4.34
N ALA A 326 -51.43 23.14 -4.93
CA ALA A 326 -52.52 24.08 -5.19
C ALA A 326 -53.20 24.79 -3.99
N GLY A 327 -52.40 25.35 -3.06
CA GLY A 327 -52.72 26.65 -2.45
C GLY A 327 -53.70 26.72 -1.28
N GLU A 328 -53.95 25.64 -0.52
CA GLU A 328 -54.83 25.72 0.68
C GLU A 328 -54.44 24.87 1.90
N ASN A 329 -53.21 24.32 2.04
CA ASN A 329 -52.83 23.56 3.25
C ASN A 329 -51.50 24.03 3.87
N ASP A 330 -51.48 24.15 5.21
CA ASP A 330 -50.27 24.42 6.02
C ASP A 330 -49.27 23.25 5.93
N ASP A 331 -47.97 23.56 5.95
CA ASP A 331 -46.89 22.57 6.02
C ASP A 331 -47.04 21.66 7.24
N VAL A 332 -47.04 20.34 7.02
CA VAL A 332 -47.16 19.37 8.13
C VAL A 332 -45.77 18.98 8.61
N THR A 333 -45.46 19.34 9.86
CA THR A 333 -44.18 19.02 10.50
C THR A 333 -44.30 17.78 11.39
N TYR A 334 -43.43 16.79 11.18
CA TYR A 334 -43.34 15.58 11.99
C TYR A 334 -42.04 15.58 12.78
N LYS A 335 -42.11 15.49 14.11
CA LYS A 335 -40.89 15.25 14.93
C LYS A 335 -40.42 13.82 14.72
N VAL A 336 -39.10 13.64 14.67
CA VAL A 336 -38.49 12.30 14.61
C VAL A 336 -38.49 11.69 16.01
N ASP A 337 -39.59 11.04 16.38
CA ASP A 337 -39.76 10.34 17.65
C ASP A 337 -40.65 9.08 17.48
N ASN A 338 -40.77 8.29 18.55
CA ASN A 338 -41.60 7.09 18.60
C ASN A 338 -43.09 7.34 18.89
N SER A 339 -43.51 8.60 19.00
CA SER A 339 -44.89 8.98 19.32
C SER A 339 -45.64 9.53 18.09
N ASN A 340 -44.93 10.18 17.17
CA ASN A 340 -45.47 10.74 15.95
C ASN A 340 -45.65 9.64 14.90
N LYS A 341 -46.92 9.38 14.60
CA LYS A 341 -47.36 8.37 13.65
C LYS A 341 -47.77 9.02 12.34
N ILE A 342 -47.42 8.37 11.24
CA ILE A 342 -47.91 8.75 9.91
C ILE A 342 -49.31 8.12 9.76
N THR A 343 -50.33 8.98 9.77
CA THR A 343 -51.74 8.61 9.97
C THR A 343 -52.44 8.08 8.71
N THR A 344 -51.83 8.22 7.54
CA THR A 344 -52.36 7.81 6.24
C THR A 344 -51.34 6.93 5.51
N SER A 345 -51.78 5.73 5.09
CA SER A 345 -50.98 4.84 4.24
C SER A 345 -50.83 5.46 2.84
N GLY A 346 -49.64 5.40 2.26
CA GLY A 346 -49.37 5.97 0.92
C GLY A 346 -49.21 7.49 0.86
N THR A 347 -49.18 8.20 1.99
CA THR A 347 -48.80 9.63 2.01
C THR A 347 -47.29 9.74 1.80
N ALA A 348 -46.91 10.35 0.68
CA ALA A 348 -45.54 10.77 0.43
C ALA A 348 -45.23 11.96 1.35
N LEU A 349 -44.22 11.82 2.23
CA LEU A 349 -43.56 12.99 2.80
C LEU A 349 -42.68 13.58 1.68
N THR A 350 -43.05 14.76 1.19
CA THR A 350 -42.33 15.50 0.14
C THR A 350 -41.67 16.73 0.75
N ASN A 351 -40.47 17.09 0.29
CA ASN A 351 -39.79 18.32 0.70
C ASN A 351 -39.99 19.41 -0.36
N ALA A 352 -40.18 20.65 0.10
CA ALA A 352 -40.49 21.83 -0.70
C ALA A 352 -39.39 22.27 -1.67
N THR A 353 -38.16 21.75 -1.57
CA THR A 353 -37.12 22.16 -2.54
C THR A 353 -35.99 21.14 -2.79
N SER A 354 -35.70 20.18 -1.88
CA SER A 354 -34.58 19.23 -2.11
C SER A 354 -34.67 17.83 -1.46
N GLY A 355 -35.45 17.62 -0.39
CA GLY A 355 -35.45 16.35 0.35
C GLY A 355 -36.40 15.27 -0.17
N LYS A 356 -35.88 14.42 -1.05
CA LYS A 356 -36.29 13.02 -1.17
C LYS A 356 -35.21 12.18 -0.46
N ILE A 357 -35.52 10.94 -0.07
CA ILE A 357 -34.44 10.00 0.25
C ILE A 357 -33.68 9.79 -1.05
N LEU A 358 -32.40 10.15 -1.03
CA LEU A 358 -31.49 9.85 -2.12
C LEU A 358 -30.98 8.43 -1.89
N ASP A 359 -31.72 7.49 -2.47
CA ASP A 359 -31.39 6.08 -2.40
C ASP A 359 -30.47 5.70 -3.56
N HIS A 360 -29.19 5.51 -3.25
CA HIS A 360 -28.17 5.11 -4.20
C HIS A 360 -27.94 3.59 -4.10
N ASN A 361 -28.68 2.86 -4.92
CA ASN A 361 -28.51 1.42 -5.08
C ASN A 361 -27.36 1.11 -6.04
N THR A 362 -26.52 0.14 -5.68
CA THR A 362 -25.34 -0.32 -6.42
C THR A 362 -25.63 -0.97 -7.78
N TYR A 363 -26.90 -1.21 -8.10
CA TYR A 363 -27.26 -2.14 -9.18
C TYR A 363 -27.41 -1.51 -10.57
N ASP A 364 -27.70 -0.21 -10.67
CA ASP A 364 -27.97 0.43 -11.97
C ASP A 364 -27.31 1.81 -12.19
N GLY A 365 -26.57 2.32 -11.20
CA GLY A 365 -25.93 3.64 -11.29
C GLY A 365 -26.92 4.81 -11.32
N THR A 366 -28.21 4.57 -11.05
CA THR A 366 -29.25 5.61 -11.04
C THR A 366 -29.61 6.01 -9.61
N SER A 367 -29.53 7.31 -9.32
CA SER A 367 -30.11 7.87 -8.11
C SER A 367 -31.63 7.83 -8.23
N THR A 368 -32.31 7.07 -7.36
CA THR A 368 -33.77 7.14 -7.28
C THR A 368 -34.19 8.01 -6.11
N ASN A 369 -34.99 9.00 -6.46
CA ASN A 369 -35.44 10.03 -5.58
C ASN A 369 -36.74 9.52 -4.93
N TYR A 370 -36.67 8.91 -3.75
CA TYR A 370 -37.82 8.26 -3.10
C TYR A 370 -38.51 9.20 -2.11
N ALA A 371 -39.84 9.26 -2.15
CA ALA A 371 -40.60 9.92 -1.09
C ALA A 371 -40.71 8.98 0.11
N ILE A 372 -40.59 9.48 1.33
CA ILE A 372 -40.82 8.65 2.53
C ILE A 372 -42.32 8.32 2.57
N SER A 373 -42.68 7.15 2.03
CA SER A 373 -44.04 6.61 2.04
C SER A 373 -44.13 5.56 3.13
N THR A 374 -45.27 5.45 3.82
CA THR A 374 -45.52 4.34 4.74
C THR A 374 -46.21 3.18 4.04
N ASN A 375 -45.70 1.98 4.29
CA ASN A 375 -46.31 0.73 3.83
C ASN A 375 -47.50 0.31 4.73
N ALA A 376 -47.61 0.91 5.93
CA ALA A 376 -48.66 0.65 6.89
C ALA A 376 -49.17 1.95 7.54
N ALA A 377 -50.49 2.06 7.73
CA ALA A 377 -51.06 3.14 8.53
C ALA A 377 -50.56 3.05 9.99
N ASN A 378 -50.25 4.20 10.61
CA ASN A 378 -49.84 4.34 12.01
C ASN A 378 -48.42 3.86 12.38
N GLN A 379 -47.53 3.68 11.41
CA GLN A 379 -46.09 3.52 11.66
C GLN A 379 -45.47 4.82 12.21
N THR A 380 -44.52 4.73 13.13
CA THR A 380 -43.81 5.91 13.66
C THR A 380 -42.75 6.39 12.67
N VAL A 381 -42.43 7.69 12.70
CA VAL A 381 -41.38 8.26 11.84
C VAL A 381 -40.03 7.58 12.08
N ALA A 382 -39.66 7.39 13.35
CA ALA A 382 -38.39 6.75 13.70
C ALA A 382 -38.31 5.29 13.23
N ALA A 383 -39.40 4.51 13.33
CA ALA A 383 -39.43 3.15 12.82
C ALA A 383 -39.29 3.11 11.29
N ARG A 384 -39.88 4.06 10.57
CA ARG A 384 -39.74 4.12 9.11
C ARG A 384 -38.33 4.49 8.67
N LEU A 385 -37.66 5.41 9.39
CA LEU A 385 -36.27 5.76 9.11
C LEU A 385 -35.30 4.61 9.44
N ALA A 386 -35.57 3.84 10.49
CA ALA A 386 -34.79 2.66 10.87
C ALA A 386 -34.77 1.57 9.77
N GLU A 387 -35.84 1.42 8.98
CA GLU A 387 -35.86 0.46 7.85
C GLU A 387 -34.81 0.73 6.77
N TYR A 388 -34.32 1.98 6.67
CA TYR A 388 -33.24 2.32 5.75
C TYR A 388 -31.85 1.96 6.29
N THR A 389 -31.70 1.82 7.60
CA THR A 389 -30.43 1.47 8.25
C THR A 389 -30.25 -0.04 8.26
N GLN A 390 -29.26 -0.57 7.54
CA GLN A 390 -29.00 -2.01 7.41
C GLN A 390 -27.49 -2.27 7.37
N ASN A 391 -27.05 -3.47 7.72
CA ASN A 391 -25.64 -3.84 7.63
C ASN A 391 -25.19 -3.87 6.16
N GLY A 392 -24.17 -3.09 5.81
CA GLY A 392 -23.71 -2.92 4.43
C GLY A 392 -24.23 -1.65 3.73
N ARG A 393 -24.93 -0.77 4.47
CA ARG A 393 -25.45 0.51 3.97
C ARG A 393 -25.06 1.67 4.89
N LEU A 394 -24.57 2.74 4.28
CA LEU A 394 -24.32 4.03 4.94
C LEU A 394 -25.57 4.91 4.80
N VAL A 395 -26.09 5.40 5.91
CA VAL A 395 -27.23 6.32 5.97
C VAL A 395 -26.84 7.56 6.74
N GLU A 396 -26.99 8.72 6.12
CA GLU A 396 -26.59 10.01 6.67
C GLU A 396 -27.76 11.00 6.63
N PHE A 397 -27.96 11.69 7.74
CA PHE A 397 -29.01 12.68 7.91
C PHE A 397 -28.41 14.07 7.98
N TYR A 398 -28.92 15.00 7.19
CA TYR A 398 -28.48 16.40 7.17
C TYR A 398 -29.63 17.31 7.57
N ALA A 399 -29.33 18.38 8.32
CA ALA A 399 -30.35 19.32 8.80
C ALA A 399 -29.90 20.77 8.71
N ASN A 400 -30.85 21.68 8.59
CA ASN A 400 -30.60 23.12 8.70
C ASN A 400 -30.53 23.59 10.17
N SER A 401 -30.27 24.89 10.37
CA SER A 401 -30.20 25.53 11.69
C SER A 401 -31.50 25.44 12.50
N ASP A 402 -32.65 25.26 11.84
CA ASP A 402 -33.97 25.11 12.46
C ASP A 402 -34.32 23.65 12.81
N LYS A 403 -33.33 22.76 12.71
CA LYS A 403 -33.42 21.32 12.97
C LYS A 403 -34.38 20.59 12.02
N GLU A 404 -34.56 21.13 10.82
CA GLU A 404 -35.31 20.47 9.75
C GLU A 404 -34.36 19.59 8.97
N ILE A 405 -34.71 18.31 8.83
CA ILE A 405 -33.94 17.38 8.02
C ILE A 405 -34.10 17.80 6.55
N THR A 406 -32.98 18.17 5.93
CA THR A 406 -32.90 18.70 4.56
C THR A 406 -32.54 17.61 3.55
N ALA A 407 -31.73 16.63 3.94
CA ALA A 407 -31.35 15.48 3.11
C ALA A 407 -31.20 14.20 3.95
N ILE A 408 -31.50 13.07 3.31
CA ILE A 408 -31.21 11.72 3.81
C ILE A 408 -30.49 11.00 2.67
N VAL A 409 -29.20 10.75 2.88
CA VAL A 409 -28.33 10.11 1.89
C VAL A 409 -28.14 8.66 2.28
N CYS A 410 -28.44 7.75 1.35
CA CYS A 410 -28.29 6.33 1.53
C CYS A 410 -27.34 5.77 0.47
N VAL A 411 -26.21 5.21 0.88
CA VAL A 411 -25.21 4.59 0.00
C VAL A 411 -25.07 3.12 0.33
N GLN A 412 -25.39 2.26 -0.63
CA GLN A 412 -25.11 0.82 -0.54
C GLN A 412 -23.75 0.51 -1.19
N TYR A 413 -23.03 -0.48 -0.66
CA TYR A 413 -21.77 -0.95 -1.23
C TYR A 413 -21.91 -2.38 -1.77
N GLY A 414 -21.40 -2.60 -2.99
CA GLY A 414 -21.26 -3.92 -3.59
C GLY A 414 -19.90 -4.52 -3.31
N VAL A 415 -19.76 -5.83 -3.43
CA VAL A 415 -18.46 -6.53 -3.30
C VAL A 415 -18.04 -7.13 -4.64
N THR A 416 -16.76 -6.99 -5.00
CA THR A 416 -16.17 -7.52 -6.23
C THR A 416 -14.69 -7.89 -6.04
N GLN A 417 -14.07 -8.46 -7.08
CA GLN A 417 -12.66 -8.81 -7.13
C GLN A 417 -11.97 -8.03 -8.25
N VAL A 418 -10.77 -7.52 -7.98
CA VAL A 418 -9.90 -6.96 -9.00
C VAL A 418 -9.22 -8.09 -9.75
N THR A 419 -9.62 -8.33 -10.99
CA THR A 419 -9.10 -9.45 -11.80
C THR A 419 -7.85 -9.09 -12.58
N LYS A 420 -7.62 -7.79 -12.80
CA LYS A 420 -6.50 -7.29 -13.59
C LYS A 420 -6.22 -5.83 -13.25
N VAL A 421 -4.93 -5.48 -13.19
CA VAL A 421 -4.42 -4.10 -13.17
C VAL A 421 -3.40 -3.98 -14.29
N THR A 422 -3.52 -2.95 -15.13
CA THR A 422 -2.56 -2.70 -16.22
C THR A 422 -2.28 -1.23 -16.36
N THR A 423 -0.99 -0.88 -16.46
CA THR A 423 -0.55 0.48 -16.79
C THR A 423 -0.16 0.57 -18.25
N ASN A 424 -0.66 1.58 -18.97
CA ASN A 424 -0.31 1.82 -20.36
C ASN A 424 0.97 2.68 -20.49
N LYS A 425 1.39 3.02 -21.72
CA LYS A 425 2.60 3.83 -21.94
C LYS A 425 2.45 5.29 -21.50
N ASP A 426 1.22 5.78 -21.41
CA ASP A 426 0.89 7.15 -21.05
C ASP A 426 0.76 7.30 -19.52
N GLY A 427 0.94 6.21 -18.77
CA GLY A 427 0.82 6.18 -17.30
C GLY A 427 -0.58 5.86 -16.79
N ASP A 428 -1.60 5.76 -17.67
CA ASP A 428 -2.96 5.45 -17.24
C ASP A 428 -3.04 4.03 -16.69
N VAL A 429 -3.76 3.86 -15.58
CA VAL A 429 -3.92 2.57 -14.89
C VAL A 429 -5.37 2.09 -15.04
N SER A 430 -5.56 0.95 -15.70
CA SER A 430 -6.87 0.32 -15.87
C SER A 430 -7.08 -0.83 -14.88
N TYR A 431 -8.22 -0.80 -14.19
CA TYR A 431 -8.67 -1.79 -13.22
C TYR A 431 -9.85 -2.58 -13.77
N GLN A 432 -9.72 -3.91 -13.83
CA GLN A 432 -10.80 -4.81 -14.25
C GLN A 432 -11.50 -5.41 -13.04
N LEU A 433 -12.71 -4.93 -12.76
CA LEU A 433 -13.56 -5.38 -11.66
C LEU A 433 -14.50 -6.50 -12.12
N LYS A 434 -14.42 -7.66 -11.48
CA LYS A 434 -15.17 -8.87 -11.85
C LYS A 434 -16.67 -8.61 -11.88
N ASN A 435 -17.32 -8.87 -13.02
CA ASN A 435 -18.76 -8.67 -13.24
C ASN A 435 -19.26 -7.21 -13.02
N VAL A 436 -18.36 -6.24 -12.94
CA VAL A 436 -18.70 -4.81 -12.83
C VAL A 436 -18.27 -4.08 -14.11
N GLY A 437 -16.99 -4.13 -14.48
CA GLY A 437 -16.50 -3.41 -15.64
C GLY A 437 -14.98 -3.25 -15.66
N THR A 438 -14.49 -2.43 -16.57
CA THR A 438 -13.10 -1.95 -16.60
C THR A 438 -13.13 -0.44 -16.53
N TYR A 439 -12.34 0.13 -15.64
CA TYR A 439 -12.31 1.56 -15.36
C TYR A 439 -10.87 2.05 -15.31
N THR A 440 -10.64 3.27 -15.77
CA THR A 440 -9.30 3.84 -15.91
C THR A 440 -9.11 5.05 -15.00
N ALA A 441 -8.02 5.02 -14.23
CA ALA A 441 -7.44 6.21 -13.62
C ALA A 441 -6.42 6.78 -14.61
N TYR A 442 -6.66 8.01 -15.07
CA TYR A 442 -5.88 8.66 -16.10
C TYR A 442 -4.70 9.41 -15.48
N ALA A 443 -3.53 9.32 -16.09
CA ALA A 443 -2.37 10.09 -15.65
C ALA A 443 -2.44 11.57 -16.08
N ASN A 444 -3.34 11.90 -17.00
CA ASN A 444 -3.55 13.25 -17.48
C ASN A 444 -4.59 13.99 -16.64
N GLU A 445 -4.17 15.05 -15.96
CA GLU A 445 -5.00 15.93 -15.11
C GLU A 445 -6.19 16.58 -15.85
N ASP A 446 -6.12 16.72 -17.19
CA ASP A 446 -7.24 17.25 -17.99
C ASP A 446 -8.39 16.23 -18.18
N LYS A 447 -8.18 14.95 -17.80
CA LYS A 447 -9.19 13.89 -17.90
C LYS A 447 -9.78 13.59 -16.52
N THR A 448 -11.08 13.37 -16.48
CA THR A 448 -11.76 12.87 -15.29
C THR A 448 -11.58 11.36 -15.18
N ASP A 449 -11.08 10.91 -14.04
CA ASP A 449 -10.94 9.49 -13.73
C ASP A 449 -12.29 8.76 -13.77
N GLU A 450 -12.30 7.55 -14.33
CA GLU A 450 -13.47 6.67 -14.27
C GLU A 450 -13.55 5.91 -12.94
N ILE A 451 -12.43 5.83 -12.21
CA ILE A 451 -12.31 5.11 -10.94
C ILE A 451 -11.57 5.95 -9.90
N ILE A 452 -12.12 6.01 -8.68
CA ILE A 452 -11.49 6.63 -7.52
C ILE A 452 -11.17 5.53 -6.51
N LEU A 453 -9.89 5.39 -6.17
CA LEU A 453 -9.41 4.41 -5.19
C LEU A 453 -9.29 5.08 -3.81
N ASN A 454 -9.97 4.53 -2.81
CA ASN A 454 -9.92 5.00 -1.44
C ASN A 454 -8.97 4.14 -0.60
N GLY A 455 -7.79 3.88 -1.15
CA GLY A 455 -6.74 3.05 -0.57
C GLY A 455 -5.99 2.25 -1.64
N GLU A 456 -4.95 1.54 -1.22
CA GLU A 456 -4.15 0.69 -2.11
C GLU A 456 -4.96 -0.53 -2.56
N VAL A 457 -4.94 -0.80 -3.87
CA VAL A 457 -5.68 -1.89 -4.50
C VAL A 457 -4.79 -2.57 -5.54
N ALA A 458 -4.64 -3.89 -5.43
CA ALA A 458 -3.85 -4.73 -6.31
C ALA A 458 -4.70 -5.79 -7.04
N LYS A 459 -4.08 -6.51 -7.96
CA LYS A 459 -4.70 -7.66 -8.61
C LYS A 459 -5.00 -8.75 -7.57
N ASP A 460 -6.14 -9.41 -7.74
CA ASP A 460 -6.69 -10.49 -6.94
C ASP A 460 -7.32 -10.05 -5.60
N ASP A 461 -7.25 -8.76 -5.26
CA ASP A 461 -7.90 -8.17 -4.09
C ASP A 461 -9.43 -8.24 -4.16
N ILE A 462 -10.04 -8.52 -3.02
CA ILE A 462 -11.49 -8.34 -2.79
C ILE A 462 -11.72 -6.92 -2.29
N VAL A 463 -12.64 -6.21 -2.93
CA VAL A 463 -12.89 -4.79 -2.68
C VAL A 463 -14.40 -4.54 -2.56
N THR A 464 -14.77 -3.50 -1.81
CA THR A 464 -16.12 -2.94 -1.89
C THR A 464 -16.15 -1.78 -2.88
N TYR A 465 -17.29 -1.55 -3.53
CA TYR A 465 -17.40 -0.51 -4.54
C TYR A 465 -18.80 0.10 -4.61
N VAL A 466 -18.87 1.30 -5.17
CA VAL A 466 -20.11 1.98 -5.57
C VAL A 466 -19.87 2.77 -6.86
N THR A 467 -20.84 2.75 -7.78
CA THR A 467 -20.74 3.49 -9.06
C THR A 467 -21.80 4.57 -9.12
N ARG A 468 -21.40 5.80 -9.45
CA ARG A 468 -22.28 6.96 -9.50
C ARG A 468 -21.86 7.91 -10.62
N ASP A 469 -22.84 8.35 -11.41
CA ASP A 469 -22.67 9.35 -12.49
C ASP A 469 -21.48 9.08 -13.45
N GLY A 470 -21.18 7.79 -13.67
CA GLY A 470 -20.10 7.33 -14.55
C GLY A 470 -18.75 7.11 -13.86
N GLN A 471 -18.64 7.41 -12.57
CA GLN A 471 -17.45 7.22 -11.76
C GLN A 471 -17.63 6.06 -10.76
N THR A 472 -16.58 5.25 -10.58
CA THR A 472 -16.59 4.08 -9.68
C THR A 472 -15.67 4.31 -8.50
N TYR A 473 -16.22 4.33 -7.30
CA TYR A 473 -15.49 4.46 -6.05
C TYR A 473 -15.18 3.07 -5.50
N VAL A 474 -13.91 2.77 -5.25
CA VAL A 474 -13.44 1.47 -4.75
C VAL A 474 -12.75 1.64 -3.41
N TYR A 475 -13.02 0.70 -2.49
CA TYR A 475 -12.46 0.67 -1.15
C TYR A 475 -11.83 -0.72 -0.90
N PRO A 476 -10.56 -0.78 -0.47
CA PRO A 476 -9.93 -2.06 -0.15
C PRO A 476 -10.57 -2.71 1.08
N THR A 477 -10.57 -4.04 1.12
CA THR A 477 -10.98 -4.81 2.30
C THR A 477 -9.77 -5.30 3.09
N THR A 478 -9.97 -5.55 4.38
CA THR A 478 -8.98 -6.22 5.22
C THR A 478 -9.25 -7.71 5.26
N LYS A 479 -8.25 -8.52 4.88
CA LYS A 479 -8.35 -9.99 4.92
C LYS A 479 -8.01 -10.54 6.31
N VAL A 480 -8.88 -11.39 6.84
CA VAL A 480 -8.71 -12.14 8.10
C VAL A 480 -8.80 -13.63 7.80
N VAL A 481 -7.85 -14.42 8.27
CA VAL A 481 -7.85 -15.89 8.09
C VAL A 481 -8.10 -16.58 9.41
N GLY A 482 -8.99 -17.57 9.41
CA GLY A 482 -9.19 -18.47 10.55
C GLY A 482 -10.50 -19.23 10.50
N ALA A 483 -10.67 -20.17 11.43
CA ALA A 483 -11.90 -20.92 11.58
C ALA A 483 -13.01 -20.07 12.23
N GLN A 484 -14.24 -20.26 11.75
CA GLN A 484 -15.42 -19.67 12.37
C GLN A 484 -15.84 -20.49 13.58
N SER A 485 -15.82 -19.87 14.77
CA SER A 485 -16.23 -20.52 16.00
C SER A 485 -17.71 -20.32 16.34
N ALA A 486 -18.34 -19.28 15.78
CA ALA A 486 -19.75 -18.97 16.03
C ALA A 486 -20.36 -18.13 14.91
N PHE A 487 -21.67 -18.34 14.68
CA PHE A 487 -22.55 -17.45 13.91
C PHE A 487 -23.79 -17.15 14.75
N ASN A 488 -24.16 -15.87 14.87
CA ASN A 488 -25.38 -15.43 15.52
C ASN A 488 -26.27 -14.76 14.47
N GLU A 489 -27.29 -15.49 14.04
CA GLU A 489 -28.26 -15.07 13.01
C GLU A 489 -29.08 -13.86 13.47
N ASP A 490 -29.56 -13.85 14.73
CA ASP A 490 -30.39 -12.76 15.28
C ASP A 490 -29.65 -11.42 15.36
N LYS A 491 -28.32 -11.46 15.46
CA LYS A 491 -27.47 -10.26 15.59
C LYS A 491 -26.67 -9.97 14.33
N GLU A 492 -26.73 -10.85 13.35
CA GLU A 492 -25.93 -10.74 12.12
C GLU A 492 -24.43 -10.62 12.45
N THR A 493 -23.89 -11.53 13.27
CA THR A 493 -22.47 -11.53 13.66
C THR A 493 -21.80 -12.89 13.49
N ILE A 494 -20.51 -12.89 13.16
CA ILE A 494 -19.63 -14.07 13.19
C ILE A 494 -18.50 -13.89 14.19
N THR A 495 -17.92 -14.99 14.67
CA THR A 495 -16.67 -14.96 15.44
C THR A 495 -15.60 -15.78 14.74
N VAL A 496 -14.50 -15.12 14.38
CA VAL A 496 -13.34 -15.70 13.69
C VAL A 496 -12.12 -15.50 14.57
N SER A 497 -11.44 -16.59 14.92
CA SER A 497 -10.24 -16.55 15.78
C SER A 497 -10.43 -15.77 17.10
N GLY A 498 -11.63 -15.80 17.67
CA GLY A 498 -11.99 -15.14 18.93
C GLY A 498 -12.44 -13.67 18.81
N THR A 499 -12.37 -13.06 17.62
CA THR A 499 -12.88 -11.71 17.36
C THR A 499 -14.27 -11.78 16.74
N THR A 500 -15.22 -11.01 17.27
CA THR A 500 -16.58 -10.92 16.74
C THR A 500 -16.68 -9.78 15.74
N TYR A 501 -17.25 -10.07 14.57
CA TYR A 501 -17.50 -9.13 13.49
C TYR A 501 -18.99 -9.11 13.16
N ASP A 502 -19.51 -7.93 12.82
CA ASP A 502 -20.81 -7.81 12.17
C ASP A 502 -20.69 -8.27 10.72
N VAL A 503 -21.74 -8.89 10.17
CA VAL A 503 -21.78 -9.31 8.77
C VAL A 503 -22.68 -8.39 7.98
N SER A 504 -22.30 -8.12 6.72
CA SER A 504 -23.18 -7.41 5.80
C SER A 504 -24.40 -8.28 5.49
N THR A 505 -25.60 -7.72 5.64
CA THR A 505 -26.87 -8.35 5.29
C THR A 505 -27.53 -7.71 4.09
N PHE A 506 -26.91 -6.67 3.53
CA PHE A 506 -27.42 -5.91 2.42
C PHE A 506 -26.32 -5.58 1.40
N SER A 507 -25.90 -6.59 0.63
CA SER A 507 -24.97 -6.40 -0.48
C SER A 507 -25.43 -7.17 -1.72
N TYR A 508 -25.32 -6.54 -2.89
CA TYR A 508 -25.35 -7.30 -4.13
C TYR A 508 -23.99 -7.96 -4.30
N ASP A 509 -23.92 -9.28 -4.10
CA ASP A 509 -22.73 -10.07 -4.35
C ASP A 509 -22.56 -10.23 -5.86
N LYS A 510 -21.78 -9.34 -6.48
CA LYS A 510 -21.44 -9.42 -7.91
C LYS A 510 -20.44 -10.54 -8.21
N LEU A 511 -19.71 -11.06 -7.22
CA LEU A 511 -18.82 -12.21 -7.43
C LEU A 511 -19.63 -13.44 -7.84
N ASN A 512 -20.77 -13.63 -7.18
CA ASN A 512 -21.69 -14.74 -7.42
C ASN A 512 -22.93 -14.36 -8.26
N ASN A 513 -23.07 -13.07 -8.61
CA ASN A 513 -24.24 -12.50 -9.29
C ASN A 513 -25.55 -12.82 -8.53
N GLN A 514 -25.52 -12.64 -7.21
CA GLN A 514 -26.64 -12.90 -6.31
C GLN A 514 -27.00 -11.64 -5.52
N GLN A 515 -28.30 -11.40 -5.38
CA GLN A 515 -28.84 -10.44 -4.43
C GLN A 515 -28.89 -11.11 -3.06
N VAL A 516 -28.19 -10.57 -2.07
CA VAL A 516 -28.37 -10.97 -0.67
C VAL A 516 -29.61 -10.24 -0.18
N ASP A 517 -30.70 -11.00 0.02
CA ASP A 517 -32.03 -10.44 0.29
C ASP A 517 -32.26 -10.20 1.80
N VAL A 518 -33.00 -9.13 2.11
CA VAL A 518 -33.25 -8.57 3.47
C VAL A 518 -34.08 -9.50 4.36
N ASP A 519 -34.76 -10.49 3.79
CA ASP A 519 -35.74 -11.36 4.48
C ASP A 519 -35.23 -12.80 4.72
N GLY A 520 -33.93 -12.96 4.96
CA GLY A 520 -33.40 -14.13 5.68
C GLY A 520 -33.32 -15.45 4.91
N THR A 521 -32.98 -15.43 3.62
CA THR A 521 -32.73 -16.69 2.88
C THR A 521 -31.57 -16.65 1.89
N ALA A 522 -30.37 -16.27 2.35
CA ALA A 522 -29.10 -16.68 1.72
C ALA A 522 -27.91 -16.41 2.67
N ASN A 523 -27.69 -17.26 3.68
CA ASN A 523 -26.49 -17.17 4.51
C ASN A 523 -25.26 -17.58 3.68
N ASN A 524 -24.49 -16.59 3.18
CA ASN A 524 -23.27 -16.79 2.40
C ASN A 524 -22.03 -17.11 3.27
N PHE A 525 -22.17 -17.12 4.60
CA PHE A 525 -21.08 -17.38 5.56
C PHE A 525 -21.30 -18.72 6.29
N PRO A 526 -21.00 -19.86 5.65
CA PRO A 526 -21.23 -21.17 6.24
C PRO A 526 -20.41 -21.35 7.52
N ASN A 527 -21.05 -21.85 8.57
CA ASN A 527 -20.36 -22.22 9.80
C ASN A 527 -19.43 -23.42 9.53
N SER A 528 -18.13 -23.14 9.38
CA SER A 528 -17.10 -24.11 9.06
C SER A 528 -16.07 -24.18 10.18
N SER A 529 -15.65 -25.40 10.53
CA SER A 529 -14.50 -25.63 11.40
C SER A 529 -13.16 -25.46 10.67
N ASP A 530 -13.20 -25.38 9.34
CA ASP A 530 -12.01 -25.18 8.52
C ASP A 530 -11.71 -23.68 8.42
N ASP A 531 -10.42 -23.35 8.29
CA ASP A 531 -10.01 -21.97 8.05
C ASP A 531 -10.58 -21.44 6.73
N ALA A 532 -11.11 -20.23 6.77
CA ALA A 532 -11.58 -19.48 5.61
C ALA A 532 -10.93 -18.09 5.60
N ASN A 533 -10.87 -17.45 4.43
CA ASN A 533 -10.57 -16.03 4.34
C ASN A 533 -11.87 -15.25 4.52
N TYR A 534 -11.84 -14.23 5.36
CA TYR A 534 -12.93 -13.28 5.60
C TYR A 534 -12.45 -11.89 5.21
N TYR A 535 -13.26 -11.18 4.44
CA TYR A 535 -12.92 -9.86 3.93
C TYR A 535 -13.81 -8.82 4.63
N VAL A 536 -13.15 -7.90 5.34
CA VAL A 536 -13.78 -6.88 6.18
C VAL A 536 -13.73 -5.52 5.49
N ASP A 537 -14.87 -4.85 5.38
CA ASP A 537 -15.02 -3.57 4.68
C ASP A 537 -14.55 -2.36 5.52
N GLN A 538 -14.69 -1.16 4.94
CA GLN A 538 -14.30 0.12 5.54
C GLN A 538 -15.09 0.48 6.81
N PHE A 539 -16.19 -0.23 7.11
CA PHE A 539 -17.02 -0.02 8.30
C PHE A 539 -16.84 -1.13 9.33
N GLY A 540 -15.97 -2.11 9.06
CA GLY A 540 -15.70 -3.23 9.94
C GLY A 540 -16.68 -4.40 9.80
N LEU A 541 -17.45 -4.45 8.71
CA LEU A 541 -18.36 -5.57 8.42
C LEU A 541 -17.69 -6.61 7.52
N VAL A 542 -17.96 -7.88 7.81
CA VAL A 542 -17.56 -8.97 6.92
C VAL A 542 -18.52 -9.00 5.73
N VAL A 543 -17.97 -8.77 4.53
CA VAL A 543 -18.74 -8.64 3.27
C VAL A 543 -18.60 -9.84 2.35
N TYR A 544 -17.52 -10.61 2.49
CA TYR A 544 -17.27 -11.80 1.69
C TYR A 544 -16.40 -12.79 2.44
N SER A 545 -16.55 -14.08 2.12
CA SER A 545 -15.65 -15.12 2.58
C SER A 545 -15.46 -16.16 1.50
N ASP A 546 -14.25 -16.71 1.42
CA ASP A 546 -13.95 -17.87 0.59
C ASP A 546 -13.09 -18.88 1.36
N ALA A 547 -13.06 -20.12 0.85
CA ALA A 547 -12.22 -21.15 1.44
C ALA A 547 -10.74 -20.75 1.28
N VAL A 548 -9.92 -21.05 2.30
CA VAL A 548 -8.47 -20.99 2.11
C VAL A 548 -8.11 -21.99 1.03
N ALA A 549 -7.53 -21.52 -0.08
CA ALA A 549 -7.12 -22.39 -1.16
C ALA A 549 -6.12 -23.42 -0.62
N SER A 550 -6.50 -24.70 -0.60
CA SER A 550 -5.56 -25.75 -0.28
C SER A 550 -4.59 -25.89 -1.45
N GLU A 551 -3.31 -25.57 -1.26
CA GLU A 551 -2.28 -25.95 -2.23
C GLU A 551 -2.37 -27.45 -2.46
N THR A 552 -2.51 -27.87 -3.72
CA THR A 552 -2.51 -29.28 -4.06
C THR A 552 -1.06 -29.77 -3.96
N LYS A 553 -0.74 -30.51 -2.90
CA LYS A 553 0.61 -31.01 -2.66
C LYS A 553 0.83 -32.34 -3.36
N TYR A 554 1.90 -32.43 -4.15
CA TYR A 554 2.28 -33.62 -4.87
C TYR A 554 3.44 -34.38 -4.22
N THR A 555 3.43 -35.70 -4.33
CA THR A 555 4.50 -36.58 -3.89
C THR A 555 4.53 -37.84 -4.76
N VAL A 556 5.61 -38.62 -4.68
CA VAL A 556 5.75 -39.91 -5.34
C VAL A 556 6.14 -40.95 -4.28
N ILE A 557 5.47 -42.09 -4.29
CA ILE A 557 5.88 -43.22 -3.46
C ILE A 557 7.11 -43.87 -4.11
N ASN A 558 8.25 -43.82 -3.44
CA ASN A 558 9.44 -44.56 -3.86
C ASN A 558 9.34 -46.05 -3.50
N ALA A 559 8.86 -46.32 -2.29
CA ALA A 559 8.64 -47.66 -1.75
C ALA A 559 7.55 -47.60 -0.67
N ILE A 560 6.73 -48.65 -0.56
CA ILE A 560 5.70 -48.76 0.46
C ILE A 560 5.63 -50.19 0.97
N ALA A 561 5.53 -50.39 2.29
CA ALA A 561 5.43 -51.72 2.87
C ALA A 561 4.65 -51.71 4.18
N LYS A 562 4.06 -52.86 4.50
CA LYS A 562 3.48 -53.13 5.81
C LYS A 562 4.59 -53.45 6.81
N VAL A 563 4.66 -52.70 7.90
CA VAL A 563 5.59 -52.93 9.01
C VAL A 563 4.82 -53.55 10.17
N ASN A 564 5.17 -54.80 10.50
CA ASN A 564 4.55 -55.53 11.60
C ASN A 564 5.25 -55.15 12.91
N GLY A 565 4.48 -54.70 13.91
CA GLY A 565 4.96 -54.27 15.22
C GLY A 565 3.98 -54.58 16.35
N LEU A 566 4.04 -53.84 17.47
CA LEU A 566 2.99 -53.89 18.52
C LEU A 566 1.63 -53.43 17.98
N SER A 567 1.64 -52.58 16.96
CA SER A 567 0.53 -52.26 16.08
C SER A 567 1.04 -52.29 14.64
N ASP A 568 0.36 -53.03 13.76
CA ASP A 568 0.66 -53.03 12.33
C ASP A 568 0.50 -51.61 11.77
N SER A 569 1.44 -51.18 10.94
CA SER A 569 1.38 -49.89 10.25
C SER A 569 1.82 -50.05 8.80
N ILE A 570 1.42 -49.11 7.95
CA ILE A 570 1.96 -48.98 6.60
C ILE A 570 2.95 -47.83 6.63
N GLU A 571 4.18 -48.09 6.18
CA GLU A 571 5.19 -47.05 6.01
C GLU A 571 5.50 -46.89 4.52
N ALA A 572 5.64 -45.64 4.08
CA ALA A 572 6.05 -45.30 2.72
C ALA A 572 7.24 -44.35 2.76
N GLU A 573 8.21 -44.60 1.89
CA GLU A 573 9.21 -43.61 1.54
C GLU A 573 8.66 -42.71 0.44
N LEU A 574 8.39 -41.46 0.79
CA LEU A 574 7.88 -40.44 -0.11
C LEU A 574 9.01 -39.62 -0.71
N ILE A 575 8.82 -39.18 -1.95
CA ILE A 575 9.66 -38.18 -2.62
C ILE A 575 8.78 -36.95 -2.81
N PHE A 576 9.20 -35.81 -2.26
CA PHE A 576 8.45 -34.56 -2.36
C PHE A 576 8.90 -33.72 -3.56
N ALA A 577 8.15 -32.65 -3.84
CA ALA A 577 8.39 -31.75 -4.96
C ALA A 577 9.72 -30.99 -4.87
N ASP A 578 10.26 -30.83 -3.67
CA ASP A 578 11.60 -30.28 -3.44
C ASP A 578 12.72 -31.32 -3.64
N GLY A 579 12.38 -32.61 -3.81
CA GLY A 579 13.31 -33.73 -3.97
C GLY A 579 13.72 -34.39 -2.65
N SER A 580 13.23 -33.88 -1.52
CA SER A 580 13.45 -34.48 -0.22
C SER A 580 12.73 -35.82 -0.12
N ARG A 581 13.26 -36.67 0.77
CA ARG A 581 12.73 -38.01 1.03
C ARG A 581 12.46 -38.20 2.49
N GLU A 582 11.30 -38.74 2.80
CA GLU A 582 10.88 -39.02 4.17
C GLU A 582 10.18 -40.38 4.24
N VAL A 583 10.47 -41.13 5.30
CA VAL A 583 9.71 -42.33 5.64
C VAL A 583 8.57 -41.91 6.56
N VAL A 584 7.34 -42.09 6.09
CA VAL A 584 6.13 -41.63 6.78
C VAL A 584 5.21 -42.78 7.11
N THR A 585 4.38 -42.62 8.15
CA THR A 585 3.27 -43.52 8.43
C THR A 585 2.08 -43.17 7.54
N VAL A 586 1.60 -44.15 6.77
CA VAL A 586 0.45 -44.01 5.87
C VAL A 586 -0.82 -44.46 6.57
N LYS A 587 -1.81 -43.56 6.61
CA LYS A 587 -3.17 -43.83 7.11
C LYS A 587 -4.02 -44.49 6.03
N SER A 588 -3.94 -44.00 4.81
CA SER A 588 -4.61 -44.60 3.65
C SER A 588 -3.83 -44.34 2.36
N VAL A 589 -3.93 -45.27 1.42
CA VAL A 589 -3.38 -45.14 0.06
C VAL A 589 -4.41 -45.60 -0.97
N LYS A 590 -4.74 -44.74 -1.93
CA LYS A 590 -5.65 -45.04 -3.04
C LYS A 590 -4.89 -45.09 -4.37
N ASP A 591 -5.24 -46.04 -5.22
CA ASP A 591 -4.72 -46.13 -6.59
C ASP A 591 -5.35 -45.10 -7.55
N GLU A 592 -4.91 -45.08 -8.80
CA GLU A 592 -5.33 -44.11 -9.85
C GLU A 592 -6.81 -44.27 -10.24
N SER A 593 -7.44 -45.39 -9.86
CA SER A 593 -8.88 -45.62 -9.99
C SER A 593 -9.67 -45.14 -8.77
N GLY A 594 -8.99 -44.58 -7.76
CA GLY A 594 -9.57 -44.14 -6.49
C GLY A 594 -9.87 -45.27 -5.50
N THR A 595 -9.39 -46.49 -5.77
CA THR A 595 -9.64 -47.67 -4.91
C THR A 595 -8.68 -47.66 -3.74
N ASP A 596 -9.19 -47.87 -2.52
CA ASP A 596 -8.35 -48.00 -1.33
C ASP A 596 -7.55 -49.32 -1.35
N LYS A 597 -6.22 -49.20 -1.31
CA LYS A 597 -5.25 -50.30 -1.35
C LYS A 597 -4.52 -50.51 -0.02
N THR A 598 -4.87 -49.75 1.01
CA THR A 598 -4.17 -49.77 2.31
C THR A 598 -4.08 -51.18 2.91
N GLY A 599 -5.17 -51.94 2.84
CA GLY A 599 -5.21 -53.32 3.35
C GLY A 599 -4.51 -54.36 2.47
N SER A 600 -4.12 -53.99 1.26
CA SER A 600 -3.49 -54.88 0.26
C SER A 600 -1.97 -54.74 0.21
N VAL A 601 -1.39 -53.75 0.89
CA VAL A 601 0.06 -53.55 0.95
C VAL A 601 0.74 -54.70 1.70
N GLU A 602 1.71 -55.34 1.04
CA GLU A 602 2.45 -56.46 1.60
C GLU A 602 3.60 -56.02 2.53
N THR A 603 4.17 -56.94 3.30
CA THR A 603 5.30 -56.67 4.22
C THR A 603 6.63 -56.42 3.51
N THR A 604 6.65 -56.52 2.18
CA THR A 604 7.83 -56.29 1.35
C THR A 604 7.51 -55.20 0.34
N SER A 605 8.39 -54.23 0.18
CA SER A 605 8.19 -53.11 -0.76
C SER A 605 8.15 -53.52 -2.23
N ASN A 606 8.64 -54.72 -2.56
CA ASN A 606 8.56 -55.31 -3.89
C ASN A 606 7.37 -56.29 -4.04
N GLY A 607 6.39 -56.24 -3.12
CA GLY A 607 5.13 -56.97 -3.23
C GLY A 607 4.37 -56.62 -4.51
N THR A 608 3.39 -57.44 -4.90
CA THR A 608 2.66 -57.23 -6.16
C THR A 608 1.89 -55.92 -6.14
N GLU A 609 1.29 -55.57 -5.00
CA GLU A 609 0.52 -54.32 -4.87
C GLU A 609 1.42 -53.15 -4.48
N ALA A 610 2.38 -53.35 -3.57
CA ALA A 610 3.40 -52.35 -3.25
C ALA A 610 4.16 -51.84 -4.50
N ALA A 611 4.51 -52.73 -5.43
CA ALA A 611 5.20 -52.35 -6.66
C ALA A 611 4.34 -51.54 -7.65
N LYS A 612 3.01 -51.71 -7.62
CA LYS A 612 2.07 -50.92 -8.46
C LYS A 612 1.86 -49.51 -7.93
N LEU A 613 1.97 -49.33 -6.61
CA LEU A 613 1.84 -48.02 -5.96
C LEU A 613 3.14 -47.19 -6.06
N ALA A 614 4.27 -47.82 -6.41
CA ALA A 614 5.56 -47.15 -6.49
C ALA A 614 5.83 -46.50 -7.86
N GLY A 615 6.28 -45.25 -7.84
CA GLY A 615 6.65 -44.48 -9.03
C GLY A 615 5.47 -43.89 -9.81
N ILE A 616 4.34 -43.67 -9.14
CA ILE A 616 3.21 -42.85 -9.63
C ILE A 616 3.05 -41.61 -8.77
N VAL A 617 2.42 -40.56 -9.32
CA VAL A 617 2.21 -39.28 -8.64
C VAL A 617 0.98 -39.35 -7.74
N TYR A 618 1.11 -38.85 -6.52
CA TYR A 618 0.05 -38.78 -5.51
C TYR A 618 -0.18 -37.33 -5.08
N THR A 619 -1.43 -37.03 -4.74
CA THR A 619 -1.73 -35.94 -3.81
C THR A 619 -1.74 -36.48 -2.38
N TYR A 620 -1.42 -35.63 -1.41
CA TYR A 620 -1.42 -36.03 0.00
C TYR A 620 -2.00 -34.97 0.93
N THR A 621 -2.57 -35.46 2.03
CA THR A 621 -2.90 -34.64 3.21
C THR A 621 -2.32 -35.31 4.46
N VAL A 622 -1.95 -34.51 5.46
CA VAL A 622 -1.41 -35.01 6.73
C VAL A 622 -2.42 -34.75 7.84
N LYS A 623 -2.85 -35.80 8.52
CA LYS A 623 -3.77 -35.72 9.68
C LYS A 623 -3.19 -36.52 10.83
N ASP A 624 -3.06 -35.89 12.00
CA ASP A 624 -2.49 -36.49 13.20
C ASP A 624 -1.09 -37.13 12.97
N GLY A 625 -0.27 -36.50 12.13
CA GLY A 625 1.06 -36.99 11.75
C GLY A 625 1.07 -38.21 10.81
N LYS A 626 -0.07 -38.58 10.22
CA LYS A 626 -0.18 -39.68 9.25
C LYS A 626 -0.66 -39.20 7.88
N TYR A 627 -0.18 -39.85 6.83
CA TYR A 627 -0.41 -39.43 5.45
C TYR A 627 -1.61 -40.16 4.84
N GLU A 628 -2.54 -39.40 4.26
CA GLU A 628 -3.61 -39.90 3.38
C GLU A 628 -3.19 -39.62 1.94
N LEU A 629 -2.83 -40.69 1.21
CA LEU A 629 -2.28 -40.63 -0.16
C LEU A 629 -3.34 -41.01 -1.19
N THR A 630 -3.53 -40.17 -2.21
CA THR A 630 -4.44 -40.46 -3.33
C THR A 630 -3.70 -40.31 -4.65
N ALA A 631 -3.55 -41.40 -5.41
CA ALA A 631 -2.88 -41.33 -6.71
C ALA A 631 -3.64 -40.39 -7.64
N VAL A 632 -2.92 -39.63 -8.46
CA VAL A 632 -3.53 -38.73 -9.43
C VAL A 632 -4.26 -39.59 -10.47
N PRO A 633 -5.56 -39.34 -10.70
CA PRO A 633 -6.35 -40.25 -11.53
C PRO A 633 -5.98 -40.11 -13.00
N THR A 634 -5.96 -41.23 -13.74
CA THR A 634 -5.78 -41.22 -15.20
C THR A 634 -7.00 -40.66 -15.94
N SER A 635 -8.17 -40.70 -15.31
CA SER A 635 -9.41 -40.15 -15.87
C SER A 635 -9.26 -38.67 -16.25
N GLY A 636 -9.73 -38.30 -17.45
CA GLY A 636 -9.60 -36.94 -17.96
C GLY A 636 -8.17 -36.54 -18.36
N GLY A 637 -7.23 -37.49 -18.42
CA GLY A 637 -5.84 -37.25 -18.81
C GLY A 637 -5.06 -36.42 -17.78
N LYS A 638 -5.40 -36.54 -16.49
CA LYS A 638 -4.72 -35.83 -15.40
C LYS A 638 -3.40 -36.47 -14.99
N SER A 639 -3.19 -37.73 -15.35
CA SER A 639 -1.97 -38.54 -15.28
C SER A 639 -1.98 -39.50 -16.48
N VAL A 640 -0.83 -40.09 -16.83
CA VAL A 640 -0.72 -41.15 -17.86
C VAL A 640 -0.74 -42.57 -17.30
N ALA A 641 -0.79 -42.72 -15.97
CA ALA A 641 -0.18 -43.85 -15.28
C ALA A 641 1.31 -43.95 -15.57
N LYS A 642 2.06 -44.62 -14.70
CA LYS A 642 3.50 -44.84 -14.91
C LYS A 642 3.75 -45.54 -16.25
N GLU A 643 4.19 -44.79 -17.25
CA GLU A 643 4.36 -45.25 -18.62
C GLU A 643 5.84 -45.23 -19.05
N PRO A 644 6.35 -46.28 -19.73
CA PRO A 644 7.72 -46.33 -20.22
C PRO A 644 7.89 -45.63 -21.58
N VAL A 645 8.88 -44.76 -21.69
CA VAL A 645 9.39 -44.16 -22.92
C VAL A 645 10.70 -44.86 -23.29
N SER A 646 10.86 -45.31 -24.54
CA SER A 646 12.04 -46.04 -25.00
C SER A 646 12.55 -45.52 -26.34
N ASN A 647 13.87 -45.49 -26.52
CA ASN A 647 14.55 -45.05 -27.76
C ASN A 647 14.12 -43.65 -28.24
N ALA A 648 13.86 -42.72 -27.31
CA ALA A 648 13.37 -41.38 -27.61
C ALA A 648 13.89 -40.35 -26.59
N THR A 649 13.96 -39.09 -27.00
CA THR A 649 14.17 -37.96 -26.08
C THR A 649 12.88 -37.73 -25.30
N VAL A 650 12.97 -37.83 -23.97
CA VAL A 650 11.86 -37.65 -23.02
C VAL A 650 11.64 -36.17 -22.74
N THR A 651 12.71 -35.44 -22.42
CA THR A 651 12.73 -33.99 -22.23
C THR A 651 13.87 -33.39 -23.04
N GLU A 652 13.69 -32.17 -23.53
CA GLU A 652 14.72 -31.38 -24.20
C GLU A 652 14.83 -30.01 -23.50
N LYS A 653 16.04 -29.62 -23.09
CA LYS A 653 16.24 -28.37 -22.34
C LYS A 653 15.71 -27.17 -23.14
N GLY A 654 14.85 -26.37 -22.52
CA GLY A 654 14.23 -25.21 -23.16
C GLY A 654 13.08 -25.54 -24.11
N ASN A 655 12.66 -26.79 -24.17
CA ASN A 655 11.45 -27.23 -24.88
C ASN A 655 10.35 -27.55 -23.85
N PRO A 656 9.15 -26.93 -23.95
CA PRO A 656 8.06 -27.19 -23.01
C PRO A 656 7.43 -28.58 -23.15
N ASP A 657 7.67 -29.29 -24.24
CA ASP A 657 7.03 -30.59 -24.48
C ASP A 657 7.80 -31.75 -23.83
N VAL A 658 7.06 -32.63 -23.15
CA VAL A 658 7.55 -33.92 -22.63
C VAL A 658 6.98 -35.04 -23.49
N ASN A 659 7.88 -35.80 -24.10
CA ASN A 659 7.55 -36.86 -25.05
C ASN A 659 7.01 -38.09 -24.32
N LEU A 660 5.73 -38.38 -24.56
CA LEU A 660 4.97 -39.46 -23.93
C LEU A 660 4.03 -40.10 -24.96
N ALA A 661 3.35 -41.18 -24.58
CA ALA A 661 2.28 -41.76 -25.42
C ALA A 661 1.17 -40.72 -25.72
N THR A 662 0.96 -39.78 -24.80
CA THR A 662 0.20 -38.55 -25.01
C THR A 662 1.12 -37.38 -24.69
N ASP A 663 1.69 -36.73 -25.69
CA ASP A 663 2.54 -35.56 -25.49
C ASP A 663 1.88 -34.56 -24.53
N ILE A 664 2.66 -34.05 -23.57
CA ILE A 664 2.21 -33.01 -22.66
C ILE A 664 3.07 -31.77 -22.82
N THR A 665 2.44 -30.61 -22.73
CA THR A 665 3.11 -29.31 -22.72
C THR A 665 3.15 -28.79 -21.29
N THR A 666 4.36 -28.50 -20.82
CA THR A 666 4.68 -27.96 -19.49
C THR A 666 4.92 -26.45 -19.57
N ASN A 667 4.99 -25.78 -18.42
CA ASN A 667 5.26 -24.34 -18.34
C ASN A 667 6.41 -24.05 -17.36
N ASN A 668 6.73 -22.78 -17.14
CA ASN A 668 7.82 -22.38 -16.23
C ASN A 668 7.52 -22.65 -14.75
N SER A 669 6.29 -22.99 -14.40
CA SER A 669 5.86 -23.33 -13.03
C SER A 669 5.77 -24.83 -12.78
N THR A 670 5.90 -25.67 -13.81
CA THR A 670 5.85 -27.13 -13.68
C THR A 670 7.07 -27.64 -12.90
N VAL A 671 6.84 -28.42 -11.83
CA VAL A 671 7.91 -29.06 -11.07
C VAL A 671 8.25 -30.43 -11.67
N PHE A 672 9.53 -30.67 -11.91
CA PHE A 672 10.06 -31.95 -12.36
C PHE A 672 10.83 -32.61 -11.22
N VAL A 673 10.54 -33.88 -10.94
CA VAL A 673 11.31 -34.73 -10.03
C VAL A 673 11.92 -35.87 -10.84
N VAL A 674 13.25 -35.86 -10.98
CA VAL A 674 14.00 -36.81 -11.80
C VAL A 674 14.80 -37.75 -10.92
N LYS A 675 14.46 -39.03 -10.95
CA LYS A 675 15.23 -40.11 -10.33
C LYS A 675 16.17 -40.72 -11.36
N TYR A 676 17.45 -40.85 -11.05
CA TYR A 676 18.46 -41.33 -12.00
C TYR A 676 19.57 -42.16 -11.33
N LYS A 677 20.39 -42.82 -12.14
CA LYS A 677 21.57 -43.56 -11.67
C LYS A 677 22.83 -42.73 -11.88
N SER A 678 23.71 -42.71 -10.88
CA SER A 678 25.11 -42.32 -11.02
C SER A 678 25.97 -43.46 -10.51
N GLY A 679 26.62 -44.20 -11.41
CA GLY A 679 27.28 -45.45 -11.06
C GLY A 679 26.30 -46.47 -10.45
N SER A 680 26.58 -46.95 -9.23
CA SER A 680 25.67 -47.84 -8.49
C SER A 680 24.50 -47.12 -7.81
N ASP A 681 24.63 -45.82 -7.60
CA ASP A 681 23.79 -45.07 -6.67
C ASP A 681 22.54 -44.53 -7.36
N THR A 682 21.42 -44.51 -6.63
CA THR A 682 20.15 -43.93 -7.10
C THR A 682 19.98 -42.54 -6.49
N LEU A 683 19.81 -41.53 -7.34
CA LEU A 683 19.75 -40.12 -6.98
C LEU A 683 18.44 -39.47 -7.44
N TYR A 684 18.16 -38.29 -6.92
CA TYR A 684 16.96 -37.51 -7.18
C TYR A 684 17.35 -36.05 -7.38
N ALA A 685 16.85 -35.41 -8.44
CA ALA A 685 17.02 -33.99 -8.72
C ALA A 685 15.67 -33.35 -8.99
N THR A 686 15.53 -32.08 -8.64
CA THR A 686 14.30 -31.31 -8.87
C THR A 686 14.57 -30.06 -9.69
N TYR A 687 13.66 -29.78 -10.61
CA TYR A 687 13.73 -28.63 -11.52
C TYR A 687 12.37 -27.95 -11.56
N THR A 688 12.35 -26.63 -11.59
CA THR A 688 11.11 -25.87 -11.79
C THR A 688 11.15 -25.23 -13.16
N GLY A 689 10.18 -25.57 -14.01
CA GLY A 689 10.07 -25.07 -15.36
C GLY A 689 10.84 -25.88 -16.40
N PHE A 690 10.31 -25.89 -17.62
CA PHE A 690 10.90 -26.62 -18.75
C PHE A 690 12.27 -26.06 -19.22
N LYS A 691 12.62 -24.84 -18.81
CA LYS A 691 13.94 -24.25 -19.10
C LYS A 691 15.05 -24.88 -18.26
N ALA A 692 14.72 -25.26 -17.03
CA ALA A 692 15.67 -25.79 -16.06
C ALA A 692 15.85 -27.31 -16.18
N VAL A 693 14.81 -28.05 -16.59
CA VAL A 693 14.89 -29.52 -16.74
C VAL A 693 15.91 -29.89 -17.83
N PRO A 694 16.86 -30.81 -17.56
CA PRO A 694 17.86 -31.19 -18.54
C PRO A 694 17.26 -32.02 -19.68
N THR A 695 18.02 -32.17 -20.76
CA THR A 695 17.68 -33.12 -21.81
C THR A 695 17.83 -34.55 -21.29
N ILE A 696 16.76 -35.35 -21.33
CA ILE A 696 16.77 -36.76 -20.90
C ILE A 696 16.45 -37.63 -22.11
N THR A 697 17.31 -38.60 -22.42
CA THR A 697 17.10 -39.54 -23.54
C THR A 697 16.97 -40.97 -23.03
N ALA A 698 15.91 -41.65 -23.44
CA ALA A 698 15.64 -43.03 -23.05
C ALA A 698 16.38 -44.04 -23.95
N GLY A 699 17.12 -44.96 -23.32
CA GLY A 699 17.69 -46.14 -23.97
C GLY A 699 16.68 -47.26 -24.22
N SER A 700 17.16 -48.48 -24.47
CA SER A 700 16.33 -49.63 -24.85
C SER A 700 15.52 -50.25 -23.71
N THR A 701 15.86 -49.97 -22.45
CA THR A 701 15.16 -50.46 -21.25
C THR A 701 14.21 -49.42 -20.64
N GLY A 702 14.19 -48.21 -21.20
CA GLY A 702 13.13 -47.21 -21.06
C GLY A 702 13.13 -46.36 -19.77
N VAL A 703 12.83 -45.07 -19.91
CA VAL A 703 12.57 -44.11 -18.82
C VAL A 703 11.09 -44.18 -18.47
N THR A 704 10.69 -44.25 -17.20
CA THR A 704 9.25 -44.18 -16.87
C THR A 704 8.86 -42.77 -16.43
N VAL A 705 7.71 -42.29 -16.88
CA VAL A 705 7.21 -40.96 -16.54
C VAL A 705 5.78 -41.04 -16.03
N ASP A 706 5.45 -40.19 -15.07
CA ASP A 706 4.08 -39.89 -14.68
C ASP A 706 3.94 -38.38 -14.40
N TYR A 707 2.73 -37.83 -14.47
CA TYR A 707 2.50 -36.40 -14.28
C TYR A 707 1.18 -36.11 -13.57
N ALA A 708 1.03 -34.88 -13.09
CA ALA A 708 -0.21 -34.36 -12.56
C ALA A 708 -0.63 -33.06 -13.25
N LYS A 709 -1.90 -33.02 -13.67
CA LYS A 709 -2.58 -31.78 -14.07
C LYS A 709 -3.53 -31.29 -12.99
N ASN A 710 -3.63 -29.97 -12.88
CA ASN A 710 -4.60 -29.32 -12.01
C ASN A 710 -6.03 -29.34 -12.60
N GLY A 711 -6.97 -28.70 -11.90
CA GLY A 711 -8.37 -28.62 -12.32
C GLY A 711 -8.58 -27.94 -13.68
N SER A 712 -7.68 -27.04 -14.10
CA SER A 712 -7.73 -26.34 -15.39
C SER A 712 -7.00 -27.08 -16.53
N GLY A 713 -6.39 -28.23 -16.26
CA GLY A 713 -5.68 -29.05 -17.26
C GLY A 713 -4.22 -28.65 -17.48
N THR A 714 -3.65 -27.78 -16.64
CA THR A 714 -2.23 -27.39 -16.68
C THR A 714 -1.38 -28.41 -15.95
N VAL A 715 -0.22 -28.79 -16.51
CA VAL A 715 0.73 -29.72 -15.86
C VAL A 715 1.48 -28.98 -14.75
N GLU A 716 1.32 -29.43 -13.50
CA GLU A 716 1.98 -28.83 -12.32
C GLU A 716 3.15 -29.68 -11.82
N PHE A 717 3.10 -30.99 -12.02
CA PHE A 717 4.11 -31.91 -11.49
C PHE A 717 4.43 -33.02 -12.49
N VAL A 718 5.70 -33.34 -12.67
CA VAL A 718 6.20 -34.42 -13.53
C VAL A 718 7.23 -35.23 -12.77
N TYR A 719 7.04 -36.53 -12.70
CA TYR A 719 8.01 -37.47 -12.15
C TYR A 719 8.64 -38.30 -13.27
N ILE A 720 9.96 -38.38 -13.29
CA ILE A 720 10.75 -39.09 -14.30
C ILE A 720 11.69 -40.07 -13.60
N ASP A 721 11.49 -41.37 -13.77
CA ASP A 721 12.46 -42.41 -13.39
C ASP A 721 13.36 -42.73 -14.59
N ALA A 722 14.49 -42.04 -14.65
CA ALA A 722 15.54 -42.17 -15.65
C ALA A 722 16.64 -43.17 -15.24
N THR A 723 16.42 -44.02 -14.24
CA THR A 723 17.45 -44.98 -13.78
C THR A 723 17.90 -45.98 -14.83
N ALA A 724 17.09 -46.24 -15.86
CA ALA A 724 17.39 -47.11 -16.99
C ALA A 724 17.89 -46.38 -18.26
N ALA A 725 18.06 -45.05 -18.21
CA ALA A 725 18.49 -44.24 -19.36
C ALA A 725 19.96 -44.43 -19.76
N GLY A 726 20.80 -44.95 -18.86
CA GLY A 726 22.25 -45.09 -19.06
C GLY A 726 22.95 -43.74 -19.07
N ASN A 727 23.42 -43.27 -17.90
CA ASN A 727 24.33 -42.13 -17.64
C ASN A 727 24.22 -40.82 -18.45
N ASN A 728 23.19 -40.60 -19.26
CA ASN A 728 23.04 -39.42 -20.12
C ASN A 728 22.15 -38.34 -19.46
N LEU A 729 22.49 -37.95 -18.22
CA LEU A 729 22.01 -36.69 -17.67
C LEU A 729 23.09 -35.63 -17.97
N THR A 730 22.89 -34.83 -19.01
CA THR A 730 23.77 -33.68 -19.27
C THR A 730 23.35 -32.54 -18.33
N SER A 731 24.09 -32.37 -17.24
CA SER A 731 24.00 -31.17 -16.39
C SER A 731 24.88 -30.07 -16.98
N ASN A 732 24.30 -28.91 -17.28
CA ASN A 732 25.06 -27.76 -17.78
C ASN A 732 25.51 -26.89 -16.61
N SER A 733 26.80 -26.94 -16.25
CA SER A 733 27.46 -25.77 -15.67
C SER A 733 28.13 -25.03 -16.83
N GLU A 734 27.80 -23.77 -17.05
CA GLU A 734 28.40 -22.94 -18.10
C GLU A 734 29.41 -21.95 -17.48
N GLN A 735 30.41 -21.56 -18.27
CA GLN A 735 31.37 -20.56 -17.82
C GLN A 735 30.63 -19.23 -17.58
N GLY A 736 30.72 -18.69 -16.36
CA GLY A 736 30.05 -17.46 -15.94
C GLY A 736 28.88 -17.69 -14.98
N ASP A 737 28.38 -18.92 -14.84
CA ASP A 737 27.24 -19.22 -13.98
C ASP A 737 27.48 -18.83 -12.52
N ILE A 738 26.47 -18.21 -11.92
CA ILE A 738 26.39 -17.92 -10.48
C ILE A 738 25.64 -19.06 -9.81
N VAL A 739 26.32 -19.72 -8.87
CA VAL A 739 25.87 -20.98 -8.28
C VAL A 739 25.82 -20.88 -6.77
N TYR A 740 24.63 -20.99 -6.18
CA TYR A 740 24.47 -21.13 -4.74
C TYR A 740 24.35 -22.61 -4.37
N ILE A 741 25.37 -23.19 -3.75
CA ILE A 741 25.34 -24.58 -3.27
C ILE A 741 24.43 -24.64 -2.04
N THR A 742 23.34 -25.40 -2.13
CA THR A 742 22.32 -25.48 -1.06
C THR A 742 22.66 -26.51 0.01
N SER A 743 23.47 -27.51 -0.33
CA SER A 743 23.89 -28.60 0.55
C SER A 743 25.33 -29.02 0.31
N THR A 744 26.05 -29.40 1.36
CA THR A 744 27.39 -30.00 1.24
C THR A 744 27.34 -31.47 0.82
N LYS A 745 26.15 -32.09 0.75
CA LYS A 745 26.01 -33.44 0.21
C LYS A 745 26.18 -33.39 -1.31
N TYR A 746 26.99 -34.29 -1.82
CA TYR A 746 27.26 -34.42 -3.24
C TYR A 746 27.26 -35.88 -3.64
N THR A 747 27.27 -36.12 -4.95
CA THR A 747 27.35 -37.46 -5.54
C THR A 747 28.48 -37.49 -6.54
N THR A 748 28.96 -38.67 -6.94
CA THR A 748 30.09 -38.79 -7.87
C THR A 748 29.74 -39.59 -9.11
N ALA A 749 30.26 -39.20 -10.27
CA ALA A 749 30.27 -40.02 -11.49
C ALA A 749 31.68 -40.09 -12.08
N LEU A 750 31.95 -41.14 -12.86
CA LEU A 750 33.14 -41.20 -13.70
C LEU A 750 32.78 -40.69 -15.10
N VAL A 751 33.42 -39.61 -15.52
CA VAL A 751 33.32 -39.02 -16.86
C VAL A 751 34.74 -39.01 -17.42
N ASP A 752 34.97 -39.72 -18.53
CA ASP A 752 36.28 -39.86 -19.18
C ASP A 752 37.44 -40.16 -18.20
N ASP A 753 37.24 -41.18 -17.36
CA ASP A 753 38.17 -41.65 -16.31
C ASP A 753 38.45 -40.64 -15.17
N ASN A 754 37.78 -39.48 -15.14
CA ASN A 754 37.85 -38.51 -14.06
C ASN A 754 36.61 -38.58 -13.15
N THR A 755 36.83 -38.39 -11.85
CA THR A 755 35.72 -38.32 -10.88
C THR A 755 35.12 -36.93 -10.88
N VAL A 756 33.84 -36.83 -11.23
CA VAL A 756 33.03 -35.61 -11.22
C VAL A 756 32.08 -35.65 -10.04
N TYR A 757 31.92 -34.53 -9.36
CA TYR A 757 31.13 -34.30 -8.16
C TYR A 757 29.90 -33.46 -8.49
N TYR A 758 28.72 -33.87 -8.03
CA TYR A 758 27.44 -33.22 -8.33
C TYR A 758 26.79 -32.72 -7.04
N TYR A 759 26.55 -31.41 -6.95
CA TYR A 759 25.95 -30.74 -5.80
C TYR A 759 24.57 -30.18 -6.16
N ASN A 760 23.60 -30.31 -5.24
CA ASN A 760 22.36 -29.54 -5.35
C ASN A 760 22.69 -28.06 -5.21
N ALA A 761 22.20 -27.26 -6.17
CA ALA A 761 22.52 -25.85 -6.23
C ALA A 761 21.39 -25.03 -6.87
N ILE A 762 21.50 -23.72 -6.74
CA ILE A 762 20.69 -22.76 -7.49
C ILE A 762 21.64 -22.08 -8.47
N ILE A 763 21.40 -22.27 -9.77
CA ILE A 763 22.23 -21.79 -10.87
C ILE A 763 21.49 -20.64 -11.53
N ASN A 764 22.02 -19.42 -11.46
CA ASN A 764 21.42 -18.20 -11.99
C ASN A 764 19.94 -18.02 -11.58
N GLY A 765 19.61 -18.37 -10.33
CA GLY A 765 18.25 -18.24 -9.80
C GLY A 765 17.33 -19.43 -10.04
N GLU A 766 17.79 -20.48 -10.71
CA GLU A 766 17.00 -21.69 -10.96
C GLU A 766 17.54 -22.88 -10.15
N LYS A 767 16.66 -23.70 -9.55
CA LYS A 767 17.07 -24.95 -8.92
C LYS A 767 17.72 -25.87 -9.96
N GLY A 768 18.89 -26.41 -9.62
CA GLY A 768 19.66 -27.27 -10.52
C GLY A 768 20.73 -28.09 -9.80
N THR A 769 21.67 -28.60 -10.58
CA THR A 769 22.80 -29.41 -10.09
C THR A 769 24.10 -28.87 -10.66
N LEU A 770 25.04 -28.49 -9.79
CA LEU A 770 26.40 -28.12 -10.16
C LEU A 770 27.21 -29.40 -10.38
N ALA A 771 27.78 -29.57 -11.56
CA ALA A 771 28.77 -30.60 -11.85
C ALA A 771 30.17 -30.00 -11.79
N THR A 772 31.07 -30.58 -11.00
CA THR A 772 32.43 -30.06 -10.81
C THR A 772 33.43 -31.17 -10.50
N ASP A 773 34.70 -31.00 -10.83
CA ASP A 773 35.79 -31.87 -10.38
C ASP A 773 36.26 -31.58 -8.93
N SER A 774 35.64 -30.59 -8.27
CA SER A 774 36.02 -30.10 -6.95
C SER A 774 35.17 -30.69 -5.82
N THR A 775 35.80 -30.94 -4.66
CA THR A 775 35.17 -31.65 -3.52
C THR A 775 35.22 -30.86 -2.22
N ASN A 776 34.30 -31.16 -1.31
CA ASN A 776 34.37 -30.68 0.07
C ASN A 776 35.31 -31.51 0.98
N ASP A 777 35.80 -32.66 0.51
CA ASP A 777 36.61 -33.61 1.27
C ASP A 777 38.11 -33.25 1.30
N SER A 778 38.54 -32.30 0.47
CA SER A 778 39.93 -31.83 0.40
C SER A 778 40.09 -30.47 1.08
N ALA A 779 40.94 -30.39 2.12
CA ALA A 779 41.13 -29.18 2.93
C ALA A 779 41.60 -27.93 2.17
N ALA A 780 42.13 -28.08 0.95
CA ALA A 780 42.61 -26.97 0.11
C ALA A 780 41.52 -26.40 -0.85
N SER A 781 40.42 -27.11 -1.06
CA SER A 781 39.37 -26.78 -2.06
C SER A 781 37.95 -27.01 -1.54
N ALA A 782 37.76 -27.07 -0.22
CA ALA A 782 36.54 -27.58 0.38
C ALA A 782 35.30 -26.71 0.04
N LEU A 783 34.47 -27.20 -0.88
CA LEU A 783 33.20 -26.58 -1.22
C LEU A 783 32.24 -26.66 -0.02
N ALA A 784 31.70 -25.52 0.39
CA ALA A 784 30.70 -25.40 1.43
C ALA A 784 29.41 -24.79 0.88
N VAL A 785 28.31 -24.86 1.64
CA VAL A 785 27.09 -24.08 1.35
C VAL A 785 27.47 -22.60 1.20
N GLY A 786 27.07 -21.97 0.10
CA GLY A 786 27.45 -20.61 -0.24
C GLY A 786 27.36 -20.31 -1.74
N LEU A 787 27.57 -19.05 -2.10
CA LEU A 787 27.57 -18.57 -3.48
C LEU A 787 28.95 -18.73 -4.15
N TYR A 788 28.98 -19.19 -5.39
CA TYR A 788 30.17 -19.42 -6.21
C TYR A 788 29.94 -18.90 -7.62
N LYS A 789 31.03 -18.64 -8.35
CA LYS A 789 31.04 -18.33 -9.78
C LYS A 789 31.84 -19.39 -10.52
N VAL A 790 31.26 -19.99 -11.55
CA VAL A 790 31.94 -20.92 -12.44
C VAL A 790 32.85 -20.12 -13.36
N THR A 791 34.16 -20.37 -13.29
CA THR A 791 35.18 -19.61 -14.04
C THR A 791 35.81 -20.39 -15.19
N ALA A 792 35.71 -21.73 -15.15
CA ALA A 792 36.09 -22.59 -16.26
C ALA A 792 35.25 -23.88 -16.24
N VAL A 793 34.98 -24.41 -17.43
CA VAL A 793 34.30 -25.69 -17.66
C VAL A 793 35.12 -26.51 -18.67
N ASN A 794 35.03 -27.84 -18.62
CA ASN A 794 35.57 -28.71 -19.66
C ASN A 794 34.57 -28.89 -20.82
N ASP A 795 34.95 -29.71 -21.81
CA ASP A 795 34.11 -30.01 -22.99
C ASP A 795 32.78 -30.71 -22.65
N ASP A 796 32.65 -31.26 -21.43
CA ASP A 796 31.44 -31.91 -20.90
C ASP A 796 30.60 -30.99 -19.99
N ASN A 797 30.86 -29.68 -19.98
CA ASN A 797 30.23 -28.70 -19.09
C ASN A 797 30.39 -29.00 -17.59
N VAL A 798 31.46 -29.69 -17.21
CA VAL A 798 31.89 -29.87 -15.81
C VAL A 798 32.72 -28.68 -15.39
N ALA A 799 32.32 -28.00 -14.32
CA ALA A 799 33.08 -26.89 -13.75
C ALA A 799 34.43 -27.38 -13.21
N THR A 800 35.51 -26.98 -13.87
CA THR A 800 36.90 -27.29 -13.50
C THR A 800 37.54 -26.20 -12.65
N SER A 801 36.91 -25.04 -12.58
CA SER A 801 37.32 -23.93 -11.71
C SER A 801 36.10 -23.16 -11.23
N ILE A 802 35.91 -23.15 -9.91
CA ILE A 802 34.81 -22.45 -9.24
C ILE A 802 35.40 -21.58 -8.14
N VAL A 803 34.96 -20.33 -8.10
CA VAL A 803 35.46 -19.34 -7.15
C VAL A 803 34.34 -18.96 -6.21
N LYS A 804 34.56 -19.13 -4.90
CA LYS A 804 33.61 -18.69 -3.88
C LYS A 804 33.42 -17.17 -3.98
N GLN A 805 32.18 -16.77 -4.10
CA GLN A 805 31.78 -15.38 -4.11
C GLN A 805 31.64 -14.89 -2.67
N ALA A 806 32.07 -13.64 -2.42
CA ALA A 806 32.15 -12.97 -1.13
C ALA A 806 33.28 -13.41 -0.16
N THR A 807 34.47 -12.81 -0.33
CA THR A 807 35.43 -12.64 0.77
C THR A 807 35.22 -11.27 1.45
N ALA A 808 35.61 -11.15 2.73
CA ALA A 808 35.26 -10.05 3.64
C ALA A 808 35.77 -8.62 3.25
N ALA A 809 36.26 -8.43 2.03
CA ALA A 809 36.46 -7.15 1.36
C ALA A 809 36.65 -7.47 -0.14
N GLY A 810 35.63 -7.21 -0.97
CA GLY A 810 35.63 -7.60 -2.38
C GLY A 810 36.77 -6.98 -3.20
N SER A 811 37.20 -7.70 -4.24
CA SER A 811 38.12 -7.19 -5.24
C SER A 811 37.62 -7.55 -6.64
N GLY A 812 37.02 -6.61 -7.38
CA GLY A 812 36.54 -6.85 -8.75
C GLY A 812 35.06 -7.25 -8.81
N ASP A 813 34.63 -7.95 -9.88
CA ASP A 813 33.25 -8.35 -10.27
C ASP A 813 32.55 -9.36 -9.32
N ASP A 814 32.85 -9.27 -8.01
CA ASP A 814 32.41 -10.21 -6.96
C ASP A 814 31.17 -9.72 -6.19
N PHE A 815 30.42 -10.66 -5.59
CA PHE A 815 29.33 -10.35 -4.65
C PHE A 815 29.83 -9.96 -3.25
N TYR A 816 29.13 -9.03 -2.60
CA TYR A 816 29.26 -8.73 -1.17
C TYR A 816 28.33 -9.63 -0.36
N ALA A 817 28.82 -10.27 0.71
CA ALA A 817 27.98 -11.11 1.60
C ALA A 817 27.74 -10.47 2.95
N TYR A 818 26.50 -10.60 3.42
CA TYR A 818 26.02 -10.09 4.70
C TYR A 818 25.29 -11.18 5.48
N THR A 819 25.45 -11.17 6.80
CA THR A 819 24.80 -12.11 7.74
C THR A 819 23.89 -11.41 8.75
N THR A 820 23.85 -10.09 8.71
CA THR A 820 23.08 -9.22 9.61
C THR A 820 22.41 -8.13 8.80
N LEU A 821 21.13 -7.88 9.12
CA LEU A 821 20.37 -6.77 8.58
C LEU A 821 20.27 -5.66 9.63
N THR A 822 20.41 -4.41 9.20
CA THR A 822 20.15 -3.24 10.06
C THR A 822 19.41 -2.22 9.20
N GLY A 823 18.15 -1.91 9.55
CA GLY A 823 17.33 -0.88 8.86
C GLY A 823 16.28 -1.40 7.88
N SER A 824 15.48 -2.41 8.25
CA SER A 824 14.52 -3.12 7.37
C SER A 824 13.29 -2.32 6.88
N LYS A 825 13.27 -0.98 6.99
CA LYS A 825 12.12 -0.14 6.59
C LYS A 825 12.34 0.67 5.30
N ASP A 826 13.52 0.55 4.69
CA ASP A 826 14.02 1.56 3.76
C ASP A 826 14.03 1.15 2.29
N ALA A 827 13.55 -0.03 1.89
CA ALA A 827 13.37 -0.37 0.46
C ALA A 827 12.16 0.37 -0.10
N LYS A 828 12.32 1.67 -0.38
CA LYS A 828 11.37 2.54 -1.07
C LYS A 828 12.15 3.58 -1.88
N ASP A 829 11.61 3.98 -3.03
CA ASP A 829 12.14 5.06 -3.87
C ASP A 829 13.56 4.81 -4.41
N GLY A 830 13.88 3.56 -4.78
CA GLY A 830 15.15 3.22 -5.45
C GLY A 830 16.38 3.22 -4.54
N VAL A 831 16.20 3.09 -3.22
CA VAL A 831 17.30 2.97 -2.24
C VAL A 831 17.02 1.85 -1.26
N VAL A 832 18.00 1.04 -0.88
CA VAL A 832 17.87 0.00 0.16
C VAL A 832 19.10 -0.04 1.06
N VAL A 833 18.91 -0.25 2.36
CA VAL A 833 20.02 -0.34 3.33
C VAL A 833 20.28 -1.79 3.73
N ILE A 834 21.47 -2.29 3.39
CA ILE A 834 21.90 -3.65 3.71
C ILE A 834 23.16 -3.57 4.57
N ASN A 835 23.08 -4.04 5.82
CA ASN A 835 24.19 -4.04 6.80
C ASN A 835 24.91 -2.67 6.93
N ASN A 836 24.14 -1.60 7.16
CA ASN A 836 24.62 -0.21 7.26
C ASN A 836 25.28 0.34 5.98
N THR A 837 25.12 -0.34 4.85
CA THR A 837 25.50 0.15 3.53
C THR A 837 24.26 0.52 2.75
N THR A 838 24.22 1.77 2.27
CA THR A 838 23.17 2.24 1.37
C THR A 838 23.48 1.80 -0.05
N TYR A 839 22.51 1.15 -0.68
CA TYR A 839 22.50 0.74 -2.07
C TYR A 839 21.39 1.48 -2.82
N THR A 840 21.55 1.70 -4.12
CA THR A 840 20.52 2.24 -5.00
C THR A 840 20.00 1.17 -5.95
N TYR A 841 18.76 1.28 -6.40
CA TYR A 841 18.13 0.37 -7.37
C TYR A 841 17.10 1.14 -8.21
N ASP A 842 16.80 0.66 -9.42
CA ASP A 842 15.87 1.26 -10.38
C ASP A 842 14.69 0.34 -10.76
N GLY A 843 14.65 -0.87 -10.19
CA GLY A 843 13.62 -1.88 -10.44
C GLY A 843 13.97 -2.86 -11.57
N SER A 844 15.09 -2.66 -12.26
CA SER A 844 15.58 -3.59 -13.29
C SER A 844 16.45 -4.72 -12.72
N GLU A 845 16.72 -4.70 -11.42
CA GLU A 845 17.58 -5.66 -10.74
C GLU A 845 16.97 -7.04 -10.64
N THR A 846 17.84 -8.04 -10.61
CA THR A 846 17.40 -9.42 -10.43
C THR A 846 17.47 -9.81 -8.95
N VAL A 847 16.31 -10.17 -8.37
CA VAL A 847 16.19 -10.54 -6.96
C VAL A 847 15.77 -12.01 -6.85
N TYR A 848 16.61 -12.83 -6.23
CA TYR A 848 16.30 -14.23 -5.92
C TYR A 848 16.14 -14.42 -4.42
N VAL A 849 14.95 -14.86 -3.99
CA VAL A 849 14.68 -15.23 -2.60
C VAL A 849 14.67 -16.74 -2.50
N ILE A 850 15.53 -17.28 -1.63
CA ILE A 850 15.77 -18.70 -1.43
C ILE A 850 15.24 -19.07 -0.05
N ASP A 851 14.19 -19.88 0.02
CA ASP A 851 13.62 -20.33 1.28
C ASP A 851 14.47 -21.41 1.99
N ALA A 852 14.04 -21.85 3.18
CA ALA A 852 14.74 -22.87 3.96
C ALA A 852 14.83 -24.24 3.24
N ASP A 853 13.87 -24.52 2.36
CA ASP A 853 13.78 -25.73 1.53
C ASP A 853 14.49 -25.55 0.16
N GLY A 854 15.15 -24.41 -0.02
CA GLY A 854 15.91 -24.03 -1.21
C GLY A 854 15.07 -23.61 -2.41
N ASN A 855 13.74 -23.46 -2.30
CA ASN A 855 12.88 -22.93 -3.37
C ASN A 855 13.26 -21.49 -3.68
N VAL A 856 13.24 -21.16 -4.97
CA VAL A 856 13.57 -19.82 -5.45
C VAL A 856 12.31 -19.11 -5.91
N THR A 857 12.09 -17.91 -5.40
CA THR A 857 11.12 -16.97 -5.95
C THR A 857 11.85 -15.75 -6.48
N GLU A 858 11.45 -15.28 -7.65
CA GLU A 858 11.87 -13.96 -8.14
C GLU A 858 11.08 -12.90 -7.38
N GLY A 859 11.79 -11.91 -6.87
CA GLY A 859 11.21 -10.77 -6.16
C GLY A 859 11.50 -9.44 -6.86
N THR A 860 11.06 -8.37 -6.24
CA THR A 860 11.55 -7.02 -6.50
C THR A 860 12.20 -6.50 -5.23
N VAL A 861 13.08 -5.50 -5.31
CA VAL A 861 13.71 -4.92 -4.12
C VAL A 861 12.64 -4.31 -3.19
N ASP A 862 11.57 -3.72 -3.76
CA ASP A 862 10.41 -3.21 -3.03
C ASP A 862 9.57 -4.32 -2.37
N GLY A 863 9.45 -5.47 -3.04
CA GLY A 863 8.68 -6.62 -2.57
C GLY A 863 9.44 -7.51 -1.59
N LEU A 864 10.70 -7.17 -1.29
CA LEU A 864 11.46 -7.84 -0.25
C LEU A 864 10.87 -7.46 1.12
N ASP A 865 9.93 -8.25 1.64
CA ASP A 865 9.56 -8.21 3.06
C ASP A 865 10.69 -8.87 3.87
N ILE A 866 11.79 -8.13 3.97
CA ILE A 866 12.96 -8.54 4.75
C ILE A 866 12.66 -8.27 6.22
N GLY A 867 11.75 -9.06 6.80
CA GLY A 867 11.49 -9.27 8.22
C GLY A 867 12.45 -8.58 9.20
N THR A 868 11.86 -7.90 10.18
CA THR A 868 12.56 -7.11 11.21
C THR A 868 13.50 -7.89 12.14
N ASN A 869 13.61 -9.22 11.97
CA ASN A 869 14.38 -10.08 12.85
C ASN A 869 15.60 -10.68 12.14
N THR A 870 16.79 -10.32 12.59
CA THR A 870 18.07 -10.94 12.17
C THR A 870 18.12 -12.47 12.33
N ALA A 871 17.16 -13.07 13.05
CA ALA A 871 16.99 -14.51 13.17
C ALA A 871 16.47 -15.20 11.90
N ASP A 872 15.94 -14.47 10.91
CA ASP A 872 15.20 -15.05 9.77
C ASP A 872 16.09 -15.32 8.53
N TYR A 873 17.29 -14.72 8.48
CA TYR A 873 18.20 -14.83 7.33
C TYR A 873 19.44 -15.65 7.61
N LYS A 874 19.81 -16.48 6.63
CA LYS A 874 21.04 -17.27 6.61
C LYS A 874 22.18 -16.51 5.93
N ALA A 875 21.93 -15.84 4.81
CA ALA A 875 22.90 -15.02 4.08
C ALA A 875 22.20 -14.08 3.08
N ILE A 876 22.80 -12.93 2.80
CA ILE A 876 22.39 -12.02 1.73
C ILE A 876 23.62 -11.71 0.87
N TYR A 877 23.52 -11.90 -0.44
CA TYR A 877 24.60 -11.60 -1.40
C TYR A 877 24.16 -10.50 -2.35
N VAL A 878 24.93 -9.43 -2.47
CA VAL A 878 24.63 -8.27 -3.32
C VAL A 878 25.73 -8.08 -4.35
N LYS A 879 25.37 -7.98 -5.63
CA LYS A 879 26.26 -7.57 -6.71
C LYS A 879 25.96 -6.14 -7.13
N GLU A 880 27.01 -5.33 -7.26
CA GLU A 880 26.92 -3.95 -7.75
C GLU A 880 27.10 -3.88 -9.28
N VAL A 881 26.51 -2.88 -9.94
CA VAL A 881 26.63 -2.65 -11.40
C VAL A 881 28.07 -2.28 -11.81
N ASP A 882 28.76 -1.45 -11.01
CA ASP A 882 30.17 -1.07 -11.23
C ASP A 882 30.91 -0.82 -9.90
N ASN A 883 31.84 -1.70 -9.56
CA ASN A 883 32.65 -1.64 -8.34
C ASN A 883 33.71 -0.51 -8.34
N THR A 884 33.76 0.34 -9.37
CA THR A 884 34.69 1.47 -9.46
C THR A 884 34.04 2.83 -9.19
N THR A 885 32.70 2.88 -9.07
CA THR A 885 31.98 4.12 -8.79
C THR A 885 31.63 4.25 -7.30
N THR A 886 31.37 5.47 -6.84
CA THR A 886 30.88 5.72 -5.47
C THR A 886 29.39 5.43 -5.29
N ALA A 887 28.65 5.23 -6.38
CA ALA A 887 27.23 4.91 -6.36
C ALA A 887 27.07 3.38 -6.29
N LYS A 888 26.60 2.87 -5.16
CA LYS A 888 26.44 1.43 -4.91
C LYS A 888 25.13 0.92 -5.50
N GLU A 889 25.05 0.91 -6.83
CA GLU A 889 23.86 0.48 -7.57
C GLU A 889 23.78 -1.04 -7.62
N ILE A 890 22.62 -1.61 -7.29
CA ILE A 890 22.40 -3.06 -7.28
C ILE A 890 22.24 -3.55 -8.72
N ASN A 891 22.81 -4.72 -9.01
CA ASN A 891 22.55 -5.46 -10.24
C ASN A 891 21.80 -6.77 -9.96
N THR A 892 22.23 -7.49 -8.92
CA THR A 892 21.65 -8.79 -8.55
C THR A 892 21.73 -8.98 -7.04
N ILE A 893 20.69 -9.57 -6.46
CA ILE A 893 20.66 -9.93 -5.04
C ILE A 893 20.18 -11.38 -4.86
N TYR A 894 20.86 -12.12 -3.98
CA TYR A 894 20.40 -13.42 -3.47
C TYR A 894 20.11 -13.28 -1.97
N VAL A 895 18.87 -13.55 -1.58
CA VAL A 895 18.41 -13.55 -0.18
C VAL A 895 18.17 -14.99 0.24
N VAL A 896 18.85 -15.47 1.28
CA VAL A 896 18.71 -16.86 1.77
C VAL A 896 18.09 -16.84 3.15
N MET A 897 16.92 -17.47 3.28
CA MET A 897 16.18 -17.63 4.53
C MET A 897 16.76 -18.77 5.39
N LYS A 898 16.50 -18.72 6.70
CA LYS A 898 16.95 -19.72 7.67
C LYS A 898 16.03 -20.92 7.81
#